data_AF-A0A972VGI1-F1
#
_entry.id   AF-A0A972VGI1-F1
#
_cell.length_a   1.000
_cell.length_b   1.000
_cell.length_c   1.000
_cell.angle_alpha   90.00
_cell.angle_beta   90.00
_cell.angle_gamma   90.00
#
_symmetry.space_group_name_H-M   'P 1'
#
loop_
_entity.id
_entity.type
_entity.pdbx_description
1 polymer ?
#
loop_
_entity_poly.entity_id
_entity_poly.type
_entity_poly.pdbx_seq_one_letter_code
_entity_poly.pdbx_strand_id
1 'polypeptide(L)'
;MTAAFDFELDMSDPDLWTIDTVHLGTRQVKITYDERGESVVITPTWSASDRESVDTGVRNIEHSRLHLYQLIQASDCTQTEIFFEISMPKDYVDEGRLELVFALQAGAKGDYLFNGRTFTMADFCDSGGTYTKLIVRAPDFNEPPDKLRAIERVNFIFERRGSMVSAPIKIRAVAIDLNKDKVTAPAKEVRIKNPRSFYEFTYTTQSDVDDLQTRVSAESMDITRHVNDAGDGVALIPQWKEGQIPEGHSGNVVLYQSLGAPHHFDPFEVQYVMNVPRAYFAEGKLDLYLFIQAGEAGFYRWSGTQRSLASFSGQAGQDVVLTMTEQDFLTQGKKRNQIEVMGLQLNRNGSTVTEPIMLKRITVTLPKEGEFPKVTEALSNPVVGSPSRPSSGMIFIHPGALNSRAELDFVKARIQAAAQPWKAEFDQMRHSGYATRGPHGLTHINSRSSDASVSLEDAIASYTQALLWYFTEDEVYARRCIAILNSWSNLQGFTHGSDQDRLHAGYVGAVLAPAAEIMRAYPGWTPSDIGLLQAMFKRAFYPQLNTASRWNGNVDLTQIDAMMAISVFNEDETEFNQGLARLKARSPAYFYLVSDGDKPKPIEGDGGNAQQFWSSPAKWIDGLTQETCRDNGRHAQFGLGSALHAAEVAWHQGMDVYSENQERYTAAMELMAFQFLTGSMQGTCTDNTATLHRFGIWEMGYNHYHNRAGVSLPNTRKLIQTQIRPRASRTICNLVYETLTHADLPHGSNGGE
;
A
#
# COMPACT_ATOMS: atom_id res chain seq x y z
N MET A 1 50.11 2.55 -28.62
CA MET A 1 50.10 3.11 -27.26
C MET A 1 48.72 2.86 -26.71
N THR A 2 48.58 1.86 -25.85
CA THR A 2 47.33 1.52 -25.15
C THR A 2 47.00 2.66 -24.20
N ALA A 3 45.93 3.42 -24.48
CA ALA A 3 45.40 4.34 -23.49
C ALA A 3 45.01 3.52 -22.26
N ALA A 4 45.57 3.87 -21.10
CA ALA A 4 45.20 3.25 -19.84
C ALA A 4 43.92 3.94 -19.37
N PHE A 5 42.80 3.23 -19.44
CA PHE A 5 41.52 3.71 -18.92
C PHE A 5 41.61 3.90 -17.39
N ASP A 6 40.84 4.85 -16.87
CA ASP A 6 40.93 5.29 -15.47
C ASP A 6 40.24 4.37 -14.49
N PHE A 7 39.14 3.74 -14.92
CA PHE A 7 38.45 2.74 -14.14
C PHE A 7 37.66 1.79 -15.06
N GLU A 8 37.47 0.58 -14.57
CA GLU A 8 36.68 -0.47 -15.18
C GLU A 8 35.44 -0.68 -14.31
N LEU A 9 34.28 -0.81 -14.94
CA LEU A 9 33.05 -1.13 -14.23
C LEU A 9 33.09 -2.58 -13.76
N ASP A 10 32.69 -2.81 -12.50
CA ASP A 10 32.57 -4.17 -11.97
C ASP A 10 31.34 -4.84 -12.59
N MET A 11 31.62 -5.77 -13.50
CA MET A 11 30.61 -6.56 -14.20
C MET A 11 30.15 -7.79 -13.39
N SER A 12 30.78 -8.06 -12.24
CA SER A 12 30.54 -9.24 -11.40
C SER A 12 29.65 -8.98 -10.18
N ASP A 13 29.42 -7.70 -9.84
CA ASP A 13 28.56 -7.29 -8.73
C ASP A 13 27.16 -6.85 -9.21
N PRO A 14 26.11 -7.64 -8.94
CA PRO A 14 24.76 -7.37 -9.43
C PRO A 14 24.10 -6.16 -8.80
N ASP A 15 24.55 -5.73 -7.62
CA ASP A 15 23.95 -4.63 -6.88
C ASP A 15 24.32 -3.26 -7.46
N LEU A 16 25.27 -3.22 -8.39
CA LEU A 16 25.73 -1.99 -9.03
C LEU A 16 24.94 -1.62 -10.30
N TRP A 17 24.10 -2.52 -10.81
CA TRP A 17 23.35 -2.33 -12.05
C TRP A 17 21.89 -2.02 -11.78
N THR A 18 21.44 -0.85 -12.24
CA THR A 18 20.04 -0.43 -12.16
C THR A 18 19.34 -0.58 -13.51
N ILE A 19 18.14 -1.15 -13.47
CA ILE A 19 17.25 -1.24 -14.63
C ILE A 19 16.24 -0.12 -14.55
N ASP A 20 16.25 0.77 -15.54
CA ASP A 20 15.22 1.79 -15.71
C ASP A 20 14.51 1.55 -17.04
N THR A 21 13.19 1.41 -16.98
CA THR A 21 12.40 1.09 -18.16
C THR A 21 11.46 2.23 -18.45
N VAL A 22 11.82 3.04 -19.44
CA VAL A 22 10.99 4.17 -19.83
C VAL A 22 9.74 3.68 -20.59
N HIS A 23 9.83 2.62 -21.40
CA HIS A 23 8.70 2.11 -22.23
C HIS A 23 8.54 0.58 -22.35
N LEU A 24 9.42 -0.22 -21.74
CA LEU A 24 9.33 -1.69 -21.71
C LEU A 24 9.13 -2.15 -20.28
N GLY A 25 7.93 -2.54 -19.86
CA GLY A 25 7.71 -2.94 -18.46
C GLY A 25 8.79 -3.90 -17.95
N THR A 26 9.22 -3.74 -16.68
CA THR A 26 10.33 -4.48 -16.01
C THR A 26 10.23 -6.01 -16.02
N ARG A 27 9.17 -6.57 -16.64
CA ARG A 27 8.90 -8.00 -16.80
C ARG A 27 9.31 -8.56 -18.17
N GLN A 28 9.78 -7.72 -19.10
CA GLN A 28 10.11 -8.11 -20.49
C GLN A 28 11.60 -8.42 -20.75
N VAL A 29 12.45 -8.30 -19.73
CA VAL A 29 13.88 -8.60 -19.80
C VAL A 29 14.32 -9.21 -18.48
N LYS A 30 15.05 -10.32 -18.54
CA LYS A 30 15.71 -10.97 -17.41
C LYS A 30 17.20 -10.67 -17.49
N ILE A 31 17.76 -10.03 -16.48
CA ILE A 31 19.21 -9.87 -16.36
C ILE A 31 19.74 -10.98 -15.45
N THR A 32 20.76 -11.66 -15.94
CA THR A 32 21.46 -12.77 -15.28
C THR A 32 22.95 -12.58 -15.50
N TYR A 33 23.76 -13.51 -14.99
CA TYR A 33 25.19 -13.56 -15.27
C TYR A 33 25.50 -14.90 -15.92
N ASP A 34 26.59 -14.97 -16.68
CA ASP A 34 27.07 -16.26 -17.12
C ASP A 34 27.53 -17.11 -15.94
N GLU A 35 27.73 -18.41 -16.16
CA GLU A 35 28.09 -19.37 -15.12
C GLU A 35 29.40 -19.05 -14.39
N ARG A 36 30.21 -18.12 -14.91
CA ARG A 36 31.49 -17.68 -14.34
C ARG A 36 31.40 -16.31 -13.66
N GLY A 37 30.27 -15.60 -13.78
CA GLY A 37 30.11 -14.23 -13.29
C GLY A 37 30.95 -13.21 -14.06
N GLU A 38 31.41 -13.56 -15.27
CA GLU A 38 32.34 -12.74 -16.07
C GLU A 38 31.59 -11.83 -17.05
N SER A 39 30.30 -12.06 -17.28
CA SER A 39 29.48 -11.23 -18.14
C SER A 39 28.05 -11.05 -17.63
N VAL A 40 27.54 -9.83 -17.77
CA VAL A 40 26.12 -9.51 -17.63
C VAL A 40 25.40 -10.09 -18.84
N VAL A 41 24.38 -10.91 -18.58
CA VAL A 41 23.58 -11.60 -19.58
C VAL A 41 22.16 -11.03 -19.57
N ILE A 42 21.85 -10.24 -20.59
CA ILE A 42 20.54 -9.63 -20.81
C ILE A 42 19.72 -10.58 -21.67
N THR A 43 18.71 -11.21 -21.06
CA THR A 43 17.78 -12.16 -21.69
C THR A 43 16.40 -11.53 -21.81
N PRO A 44 16.09 -10.83 -22.91
CA PRO A 44 14.78 -10.89 -23.54
C PRO A 44 13.76 -11.94 -23.05
N THR A 45 12.61 -11.52 -22.54
CA THR A 45 11.46 -12.42 -22.29
C THR A 45 10.27 -12.12 -23.20
N TRP A 46 10.48 -11.35 -24.28
CA TRP A 46 9.47 -11.04 -25.28
C TRP A 46 9.01 -12.27 -26.09
N SER A 47 7.78 -12.23 -26.57
CA SER A 47 7.03 -13.34 -27.15
C SER A 47 6.22 -12.91 -28.38
N ALA A 48 5.82 -13.85 -29.25
CA ALA A 48 5.05 -13.55 -30.47
C ALA A 48 3.73 -12.79 -30.20
N SER A 49 3.12 -12.99 -29.02
CA SER A 49 1.94 -12.25 -28.57
C SER A 49 2.18 -10.76 -28.35
N ASP A 50 3.42 -10.33 -28.16
CA ASP A 50 3.73 -8.90 -28.03
C ASP A 50 3.48 -8.16 -29.35
N ARG A 51 3.62 -8.84 -30.51
CA ARG A 51 3.49 -8.26 -31.87
C ARG A 51 2.10 -7.72 -32.17
N GLU A 52 1.07 -8.32 -31.57
CA GLU A 52 -0.33 -8.00 -31.81
C GLU A 52 -0.98 -7.35 -30.57
N SER A 53 -0.17 -6.99 -29.57
CA SER A 53 -0.64 -6.41 -28.33
C SER A 53 -1.21 -5.01 -28.57
N VAL A 54 -2.49 -4.83 -28.24
CA VAL A 54 -3.19 -3.53 -28.22
C VAL A 54 -3.10 -2.82 -26.86
N ASP A 55 -2.29 -3.36 -25.94
CA ASP A 55 -2.04 -2.79 -24.62
C ASP A 55 -1.26 -1.47 -24.74
N THR A 56 -1.84 -0.36 -24.27
CA THR A 56 -1.23 0.97 -24.33
C THR A 56 -0.02 1.13 -23.40
N GLY A 57 0.23 0.16 -22.52
CA GLY A 57 1.45 0.02 -21.71
C GLY A 57 2.62 -0.70 -22.41
N VAL A 58 2.36 -1.39 -23.53
CA VAL A 58 3.37 -1.91 -24.45
C VAL A 58 3.36 -1.01 -25.67
N ARG A 59 3.81 0.23 -25.51
CA ARG A 59 3.86 1.18 -26.64
C ARG A 59 4.82 0.63 -27.68
N ASN A 60 4.24 0.14 -28.77
CA ASN A 60 4.82 -0.01 -30.08
C ASN A 60 6.20 -0.72 -30.07
N ILE A 61 6.23 -2.02 -30.37
CA ILE A 61 7.49 -2.77 -30.53
C ILE A 61 8.44 -2.03 -31.48
N GLU A 62 7.92 -1.28 -32.45
CA GLU A 62 8.70 -0.45 -33.37
C GLU A 62 9.53 0.66 -32.68
N HIS A 63 9.26 1.07 -31.43
CA HIS A 63 9.98 2.17 -30.75
C HIS A 63 10.24 1.96 -29.24
N SER A 64 10.29 0.72 -28.77
CA SER A 64 10.47 0.43 -27.35
C SER A 64 11.95 0.51 -26.89
N ARG A 65 12.19 1.02 -25.66
CA ARG A 65 13.53 1.29 -25.08
C ARG A 65 13.73 0.61 -23.72
N LEU A 66 14.87 -0.07 -23.55
CA LEU A 66 15.36 -0.62 -22.27
C LEU A 66 16.58 0.19 -21.84
N HIS A 67 16.59 0.75 -20.62
CA HIS A 67 17.75 1.45 -20.07
C HIS A 67 18.39 0.60 -18.97
N LEU A 68 19.68 0.34 -19.11
CA LEU A 68 20.49 -0.34 -18.12
C LEU A 68 21.63 0.60 -17.73
N TYR A 69 21.79 0.92 -16.45
CA TYR A 69 22.82 1.86 -16.04
C TYR A 69 23.53 1.46 -14.75
N GLN A 70 24.75 1.97 -14.60
CA GLN A 70 25.54 1.91 -13.38
C GLN A 70 25.92 3.33 -12.97
N LEU A 71 25.91 3.59 -11.66
CA LEU A 71 26.38 4.85 -11.12
C LEU A 71 27.91 4.91 -11.15
N ILE A 72 28.43 6.06 -11.52
CA ILE A 72 29.86 6.38 -11.47
C ILE A 72 30.07 7.66 -10.67
N GLN A 73 31.32 7.90 -10.25
CA GLN A 73 31.67 9.18 -9.65
C GLN A 73 31.44 10.32 -10.65
N ALA A 74 30.85 11.42 -10.18
CA ALA A 74 30.59 12.60 -10.99
C ALA A 74 31.87 13.11 -11.68
N SER A 75 31.88 13.19 -13.02
CA SER A 75 33.07 13.60 -13.79
C SER A 75 32.77 14.48 -15.01
N ASP A 76 33.78 15.23 -15.48
CA ASP A 76 33.79 15.90 -16.79
C ASP A 76 34.18 14.90 -17.88
N CYS A 77 33.36 14.84 -18.94
CA CYS A 77 33.47 13.86 -20.01
C CYS A 77 33.82 14.47 -21.39
N THR A 78 34.29 15.72 -21.43
CA THR A 78 34.62 16.44 -22.68
C THR A 78 35.81 15.86 -23.46
N GLN A 79 36.60 14.95 -22.88
CA GLN A 79 37.74 14.27 -23.53
C GLN A 79 37.70 12.74 -23.35
N THR A 80 36.55 12.18 -23.03
CA THR A 80 36.42 10.77 -22.65
C THR A 80 36.64 9.83 -23.84
N GLU A 81 37.35 8.73 -23.59
CA GLU A 81 37.27 7.52 -24.41
C GLU A 81 36.65 6.41 -23.57
N ILE A 82 35.65 5.74 -24.13
CA ILE A 82 34.90 4.68 -23.47
C ILE A 82 34.99 3.45 -24.32
N PHE A 83 35.32 2.35 -23.67
CA PHE A 83 35.45 1.05 -24.26
C PHE A 83 34.42 0.11 -23.66
N PHE A 84 33.81 -0.73 -24.50
CA PHE A 84 33.05 -1.86 -24.02
C PHE A 84 33.15 -3.07 -24.96
N GLU A 85 32.96 -4.26 -24.37
CA GLU A 85 32.86 -5.51 -25.11
C GLU A 85 31.48 -6.12 -24.94
N ILE A 86 30.77 -6.22 -26.05
CA ILE A 86 29.42 -6.78 -26.12
C ILE A 86 29.37 -7.90 -27.16
N SER A 87 28.74 -9.02 -26.78
CA SER A 87 28.39 -10.10 -27.68
C SER A 87 26.92 -9.93 -28.08
N MET A 88 26.72 -9.63 -29.36
CA MET A 88 25.40 -9.48 -29.96
C MET A 88 25.07 -10.74 -30.78
N PRO A 89 24.04 -11.52 -30.40
CA PRO A 89 23.68 -12.73 -31.14
C PRO A 89 23.49 -12.51 -32.64
N LYS A 90 23.92 -13.49 -33.45
CA LYS A 90 23.79 -13.45 -34.91
C LYS A 90 22.36 -13.19 -35.37
N ASP A 91 21.37 -13.70 -34.65
CA ASP A 91 19.94 -13.50 -34.97
C ASP A 91 19.55 -12.01 -34.94
N TYR A 92 20.08 -11.22 -34.00
CA TYR A 92 19.85 -9.77 -34.00
C TYR A 92 20.55 -9.09 -35.17
N VAL A 93 21.77 -9.53 -35.48
CA VAL A 93 22.57 -9.00 -36.58
C VAL A 93 21.86 -9.21 -37.92
N ASP A 94 21.38 -10.43 -38.14
CA ASP A 94 20.67 -10.83 -39.36
C ASP A 94 19.29 -10.15 -39.46
N GLU A 95 18.60 -9.92 -38.34
CA GLU A 95 17.30 -9.23 -38.33
C GLU A 95 17.44 -7.71 -38.56
N GLY A 96 18.51 -7.10 -38.05
CA GLY A 96 18.82 -5.69 -38.26
C GLY A 96 17.90 -4.70 -37.56
N ARG A 97 17.06 -5.16 -36.63
CA ARG A 97 15.99 -4.37 -35.98
C ARG A 97 16.31 -3.91 -34.56
N LEU A 98 17.51 -4.13 -34.05
CA LEU A 98 17.92 -3.62 -32.75
C LEU A 98 18.91 -2.48 -32.94
N GLU A 99 18.78 -1.42 -32.15
CA GLU A 99 19.82 -0.40 -32.01
C GLU A 99 20.28 -0.33 -30.55
N LEU A 100 21.57 -0.04 -30.37
CA LEU A 100 22.19 0.15 -29.08
C LEU A 100 22.72 1.58 -29.00
N VAL A 101 22.25 2.35 -28.04
CA VAL A 101 22.82 3.66 -27.72
C VAL A 101 23.58 3.53 -26.41
N PHE A 102 24.85 3.92 -26.44
CA PHE A 102 25.62 4.14 -25.22
C PHE A 102 25.42 5.60 -24.80
N ALA A 103 25.04 5.84 -23.55
CA ALA A 103 24.72 7.18 -23.06
C ALA A 103 25.36 7.47 -21.71
N LEU A 104 25.70 8.74 -21.49
CA LEU A 104 26.16 9.25 -20.20
C LEU A 104 25.07 10.16 -19.62
N GLN A 105 24.99 10.27 -18.29
CA GLN A 105 23.96 11.10 -17.65
C GLN A 105 24.46 11.79 -16.38
N ALA A 106 24.01 13.02 -16.15
CA ALA A 106 24.23 13.81 -14.93
C ALA A 106 22.98 13.84 -14.02
N GLY A 107 23.16 14.09 -12.72
CA GLY A 107 22.09 14.13 -11.70
C GLY A 107 21.77 15.50 -11.11
N ALA A 108 20.53 15.64 -10.64
CA ALA A 108 19.93 16.75 -9.88
C ALA A 108 19.85 18.16 -10.52
N LYS A 109 20.43 18.44 -11.70
CA LYS A 109 20.25 19.75 -12.36
C LYS A 109 20.12 19.68 -13.90
N GLY A 110 18.87 19.63 -14.38
CA GLY A 110 18.42 20.24 -15.64
C GLY A 110 19.07 19.83 -16.98
N ASP A 111 18.98 18.55 -17.36
CA ASP A 111 18.58 18.05 -18.70
C ASP A 111 18.86 16.55 -18.79
N TYR A 112 17.92 15.78 -19.33
CA TYR A 112 17.95 14.31 -19.36
C TYR A 112 18.56 13.79 -20.67
N LEU A 113 19.47 12.80 -20.54
CA LEU A 113 20.11 11.97 -21.58
C LEU A 113 21.14 12.67 -22.50
N PHE A 114 22.43 12.43 -22.27
CA PHE A 114 23.46 12.67 -23.29
C PHE A 114 23.55 11.44 -24.19
N ASN A 115 22.93 11.53 -25.37
CA ASN A 115 22.99 10.45 -26.36
C ASN A 115 24.39 10.43 -26.97
N GLY A 116 25.14 9.35 -26.70
CA GLY A 116 26.35 9.03 -27.44
C GLY A 116 26.04 8.47 -28.83
N ARG A 117 27.00 7.77 -29.43
CA ARG A 117 26.81 7.12 -30.73
C ARG A 117 25.77 6.00 -30.65
N THR A 118 24.83 6.00 -31.58
CA THR A 118 23.98 4.85 -31.88
C THR A 118 24.77 3.82 -32.67
N PHE A 119 24.86 2.61 -32.14
CA PHE A 119 25.37 1.42 -32.81
C PHE A 119 24.20 0.66 -33.43
N THR A 120 24.33 0.37 -34.71
CA THR A 120 23.37 -0.45 -35.46
C THR A 120 23.88 -1.88 -35.53
N MET A 121 23.01 -2.80 -35.96
CA MET A 121 23.43 -4.19 -36.17
C MET A 121 24.55 -4.37 -37.21
N ALA A 122 24.72 -3.41 -38.13
CA ALA A 122 25.83 -3.41 -39.08
C ALA A 122 27.20 -3.31 -38.39
N ASP A 123 27.28 -2.65 -37.23
CA ASP A 123 28.50 -2.55 -36.43
C ASP A 123 28.91 -3.92 -35.83
N PHE A 124 28.06 -4.94 -35.92
CA PHE A 124 28.29 -6.30 -35.40
C PHE A 124 28.36 -7.39 -36.50
N CYS A 125 28.22 -7.05 -37.79
CA CYS A 125 28.13 -8.02 -38.90
C CYS A 125 29.27 -9.04 -38.94
N ASP A 126 30.50 -8.59 -38.68
CA ASP A 126 31.70 -9.45 -38.77
C ASP A 126 31.97 -10.26 -37.50
N SER A 127 31.19 -10.04 -36.43
CA SER A 127 31.42 -10.67 -35.12
C SER A 127 30.91 -12.11 -35.04
N GLY A 128 29.92 -12.48 -35.86
CA GLY A 128 29.30 -13.81 -35.83
C GLY A 128 28.74 -14.23 -34.45
N GLY A 129 28.35 -13.28 -33.58
CA GLY A 129 27.90 -13.56 -32.23
C GLY A 129 29.01 -13.58 -31.17
N THR A 130 30.27 -13.38 -31.57
CA THR A 130 31.39 -13.22 -30.64
C THR A 130 31.43 -11.79 -30.06
N TYR A 131 32.30 -11.55 -29.08
CA TYR A 131 32.44 -10.24 -28.46
C TYR A 131 33.06 -9.23 -29.43
N THR A 132 32.35 -8.13 -29.66
CA THR A 132 32.84 -6.98 -30.42
C THR A 132 33.31 -5.90 -29.45
N LYS A 133 34.52 -5.40 -29.70
CA LYS A 133 35.07 -4.23 -29.02
C LYS A 133 34.54 -2.96 -29.67
N LEU A 134 33.84 -2.15 -28.90
CA LEU A 134 33.32 -0.85 -29.33
C LEU A 134 33.98 0.27 -28.54
N ILE A 135 34.20 1.40 -29.23
CA ILE A 135 34.84 2.59 -28.66
C ILE A 135 33.95 3.79 -28.96
N VAL A 136 33.63 4.56 -27.92
CA VAL A 136 32.91 5.84 -27.99
C VAL A 136 33.87 6.93 -27.53
N ARG A 137 33.98 8.01 -28.29
CA ARG A 137 34.86 9.15 -28.01
C ARG A 137 34.03 10.41 -27.80
N ALA A 138 34.64 11.44 -27.22
CA ALA A 138 33.98 12.74 -27.03
C ALA A 138 33.20 13.28 -28.26
N PRO A 139 33.68 13.20 -29.52
CA PRO A 139 32.92 13.67 -30.68
C PRO A 139 31.67 12.84 -31.03
N ASP A 140 31.54 11.63 -30.49
CA ASP A 140 30.39 10.76 -30.70
C ASP A 140 29.16 11.21 -29.87
N PHE A 141 29.34 12.16 -28.94
CA PHE A 141 28.26 12.76 -28.16
C PHE A 141 27.76 14.04 -28.84
N ASN A 142 26.47 14.11 -29.13
CA ASN A 142 25.84 15.23 -29.85
C ASN A 142 25.34 16.33 -28.91
N GLU A 143 26.19 16.81 -27.99
CA GLU A 143 25.79 17.74 -26.93
C GLU A 143 26.81 18.87 -26.70
N PRO A 144 26.37 20.06 -26.28
CA PRO A 144 27.28 21.17 -25.96
C PRO A 144 28.30 20.82 -24.85
N PRO A 145 29.57 21.28 -24.93
CA PRO A 145 30.61 20.94 -23.96
C PRO A 145 30.34 21.34 -22.49
N ASP A 146 29.45 22.29 -22.26
CA ASP A 146 28.99 22.70 -20.92
C ASP A 146 28.05 21.66 -20.30
N LYS A 147 27.33 20.89 -21.11
CA LYS A 147 26.48 19.80 -20.66
C LYS A 147 27.24 18.49 -20.41
N LEU A 148 28.43 18.32 -20.97
CA LEU A 148 29.29 17.15 -20.77
C LEU A 148 30.03 17.14 -19.42
N ARG A 149 29.47 17.77 -18.38
CA ARG A 149 30.08 17.96 -17.05
C ARG A 149 29.19 17.35 -15.96
N ALA A 150 29.80 16.83 -14.90
CA ALA A 150 29.12 16.18 -13.77
C ALA A 150 28.33 14.91 -14.13
N ILE A 151 28.88 14.10 -15.04
CA ILE A 151 28.34 12.79 -15.40
C ILE A 151 28.48 11.83 -14.23
N GLU A 152 27.37 11.26 -13.79
CA GLU A 152 27.31 10.31 -12.66
C GLU A 152 26.73 8.94 -13.05
N ARG A 153 26.34 8.73 -14.32
CA ARG A 153 25.80 7.44 -14.79
C ARG A 153 26.33 7.04 -16.16
N VAL A 154 26.54 5.74 -16.31
CA VAL A 154 26.87 5.06 -17.56
C VAL A 154 25.69 4.20 -17.97
N ASN A 155 25.17 4.39 -19.18
CA ASN A 155 23.91 3.80 -19.63
C ASN A 155 24.08 3.03 -20.94
N PHE A 156 23.37 1.91 -21.05
CA PHE A 156 23.07 1.20 -22.28
C PHE A 156 21.58 1.31 -22.55
N ILE A 157 21.22 1.82 -23.73
CA ILE A 157 19.83 1.95 -24.17
C ILE A 157 19.66 1.04 -25.38
N PHE A 158 18.83 0.02 -25.25
CA PHE A 158 18.48 -0.86 -26.36
C PHE A 158 17.17 -0.38 -26.97
N GLU A 159 17.21 0.10 -28.21
CA GLU A 159 16.02 0.46 -28.99
C GLU A 159 15.62 -0.71 -29.88
N ARG A 160 14.47 -1.30 -29.57
CA ARG A 160 14.06 -2.60 -30.11
C ARG A 160 13.65 -2.58 -31.59
N ARG A 161 13.33 -1.43 -32.18
CA ARG A 161 12.78 -1.23 -33.54
C ARG A 161 12.00 -2.40 -34.19
N GLY A 162 11.09 -3.04 -33.45
CA GLY A 162 10.28 -4.14 -33.98
C GLY A 162 10.88 -5.55 -33.85
N SER A 163 12.09 -5.70 -33.31
CA SER A 163 12.84 -6.95 -33.19
C SER A 163 12.12 -7.97 -32.30
N MET A 164 11.96 -9.20 -32.76
CA MET A 164 11.35 -10.28 -31.96
C MET A 164 12.37 -11.32 -31.46
N VAL A 165 13.64 -11.11 -31.76
CA VAL A 165 14.72 -11.99 -31.30
C VAL A 165 14.79 -11.93 -29.78
N SER A 166 14.97 -13.09 -29.15
CA SER A 166 15.06 -13.26 -27.71
C SER A 166 16.37 -13.90 -27.24
N ALA A 167 17.36 -13.94 -28.13
CA ALA A 167 18.68 -14.47 -27.80
C ALA A 167 19.37 -13.61 -26.70
N PRO A 168 20.12 -14.19 -25.76
CA PRO A 168 20.79 -13.42 -24.72
C PRO A 168 21.92 -12.53 -25.27
N ILE A 169 21.91 -11.25 -24.91
CA ILE A 169 22.98 -10.28 -25.19
C ILE A 169 23.93 -10.28 -23.99
N LYS A 170 25.25 -10.25 -24.23
CA LYS A 170 26.23 -10.31 -23.13
C LYS A 170 27.18 -9.12 -23.14
N ILE A 171 27.41 -8.52 -21.98
CA ILE A 171 28.40 -7.45 -21.79
C ILE A 171 29.42 -7.94 -20.77
N ARG A 172 30.70 -7.95 -21.12
CA ARG A 172 31.76 -8.50 -20.25
C ARG A 172 32.80 -7.49 -19.77
N ALA A 173 32.87 -6.33 -20.41
CA ALA A 173 33.83 -5.30 -20.03
C ALA A 173 33.28 -3.92 -20.41
N VAL A 174 33.47 -2.95 -19.52
CA VAL A 174 33.23 -1.52 -19.76
C VAL A 174 34.33 -0.74 -19.04
N ALA A 175 35.13 0.03 -19.78
CA ALA A 175 36.21 0.85 -19.22
C ALA A 175 36.13 2.29 -19.75
N ILE A 176 36.47 3.24 -18.89
CA ILE A 176 36.26 4.67 -19.15
C ILE A 176 37.53 5.44 -18.79
N ASP A 177 37.96 6.34 -19.67
CA ASP A 177 39.06 7.27 -19.47
C ASP A 177 38.50 8.68 -19.28
N LEU A 178 38.61 9.25 -18.08
CA LEU A 178 37.99 10.53 -17.72
C LEU A 178 38.99 11.69 -17.82
N ASN A 179 38.48 12.91 -17.97
CA ASN A 179 39.35 14.08 -17.97
C ASN A 179 39.84 14.44 -16.55
N LYS A 180 41.03 13.94 -16.17
CA LYS A 180 41.65 14.15 -14.85
C LYS A 180 41.89 15.62 -14.48
N ASP A 181 42.12 16.49 -15.47
CA ASP A 181 42.50 17.90 -15.24
C ASP A 181 41.31 18.79 -14.87
N LYS A 182 40.09 18.25 -14.92
CA LYS A 182 38.84 18.94 -14.54
C LYS A 182 37.99 18.15 -13.56
N VAL A 183 38.60 17.23 -12.83
CA VAL A 183 37.98 16.56 -11.68
C VAL A 183 37.66 17.62 -10.64
N THR A 184 36.38 17.90 -10.45
CA THR A 184 35.95 18.63 -9.25
C THR A 184 36.17 17.68 -8.08
N ALA A 185 36.85 18.12 -7.03
CA ALA A 185 37.16 17.25 -5.91
C ALA A 185 35.87 16.56 -5.42
N PRO A 186 35.88 15.22 -5.26
CA PRO A 186 34.67 14.49 -4.93
C PRO A 186 34.15 14.96 -3.57
N ALA A 187 32.83 15.11 -3.45
CA ALA A 187 32.23 14.89 -2.14
C ALA A 187 32.66 13.49 -1.69
N LYS A 188 33.15 13.36 -0.45
CA LYS A 188 33.45 12.05 0.14
C LYS A 188 32.16 11.25 0.21
N GLU A 189 31.87 10.47 -0.83
CA GLU A 189 30.87 9.41 -0.81
C GLU A 189 31.57 8.10 -1.14
N VAL A 190 31.94 7.38 -0.09
CA VAL A 190 31.12 6.31 0.50
C VAL A 190 30.98 5.17 -0.51
N ARG A 191 31.89 4.21 -0.37
CA ARG A 191 31.62 2.83 -0.78
C ARG A 191 30.31 2.42 -0.13
N ILE A 192 29.25 2.21 -0.91
CA ILE A 192 28.01 1.62 -0.39
C ILE A 192 28.30 0.14 -0.15
N LYS A 193 28.78 -0.13 1.08
CA LYS A 193 28.61 -1.42 1.75
C LYS A 193 27.17 -1.50 2.22
N ASN A 194 26.59 -2.71 2.13
CA ASN A 194 25.33 -3.10 2.76
C ASN A 194 25.02 -2.25 4.02
N PRO A 195 23.91 -1.49 4.08
CA PRO A 195 23.70 -0.53 5.15
C PRO A 195 23.64 -1.23 6.53
N ARG A 196 24.22 -0.55 7.54
CA ARG A 196 24.32 -1.08 8.91
C ARG A 196 22.93 -1.22 9.52
N SER A 197 22.70 -2.31 10.25
CA SER A 197 21.52 -2.50 11.12
C SER A 197 21.56 -1.64 12.39
N PHE A 198 22.57 -0.78 12.56
CA PHE A 198 22.77 0.04 13.76
C PHE A 198 23.57 1.33 13.47
N TYR A 199 23.07 2.45 13.96
CA TYR A 199 23.71 3.77 13.94
C TYR A 199 23.82 4.34 15.35
N GLU A 200 24.94 4.97 15.67
CA GLU A 200 25.14 5.69 16.93
C GLU A 200 25.81 7.03 16.63
N PHE A 201 25.18 8.12 17.05
CA PHE A 201 25.64 9.49 16.91
C PHE A 201 25.92 10.05 18.30
N THR A 202 27.18 10.35 18.59
CA THR A 202 27.64 10.96 19.84
C THR A 202 28.23 12.33 19.57
N TYR A 203 27.98 13.30 20.45
CA TYR A 203 28.37 14.70 20.23
C TYR A 203 29.53 15.09 21.13
N THR A 204 30.70 14.50 20.89
CA THR A 204 31.88 14.67 21.77
C THR A 204 32.91 15.64 21.19
N THR A 205 32.79 15.99 19.91
CA THR A 205 33.67 16.95 19.22
C THR A 205 32.85 18.04 18.52
N GLN A 206 33.48 19.18 18.24
CA GLN A 206 32.81 20.26 17.51
C GLN A 206 32.40 19.83 16.10
N SER A 207 33.15 18.91 15.46
CA SER A 207 32.76 18.33 14.17
C SER A 207 31.46 17.54 14.27
N ASP A 208 31.29 16.73 15.32
CA ASP A 208 30.05 15.98 15.56
C ASP A 208 28.86 16.93 15.78
N VAL A 209 29.12 18.06 16.46
CA VAL A 209 28.14 19.12 16.69
C VAL A 209 27.79 19.85 15.40
N ASP A 210 28.74 20.04 14.49
CA ASP A 210 28.53 20.72 13.22
C ASP A 210 27.72 19.86 12.24
N ASP A 211 27.82 18.53 12.32
CA ASP A 211 27.04 17.56 11.54
C ASP A 211 25.57 17.47 11.95
N LEU A 212 25.23 17.90 13.17
CA LEU A 212 23.84 18.06 13.62
C LEU A 212 23.25 19.35 13.02
N GLN A 213 22.43 19.21 11.98
CA GLN A 213 21.90 20.36 11.24
C GLN A 213 20.78 21.07 12.01
N THR A 214 20.68 22.39 11.84
CA THR A 214 19.66 23.23 12.49
C THR A 214 18.84 23.98 11.48
N ARG A 215 17.55 24.10 11.78
CA ARG A 215 16.64 24.96 11.04
C ARG A 215 15.76 25.73 12.00
N VAL A 216 15.59 27.02 11.74
CA VAL A 216 14.80 27.93 12.55
C VAL A 216 13.68 28.50 11.69
N SER A 217 12.45 28.58 12.23
CA SER A 217 11.29 29.05 11.48
C SER A 217 11.13 30.57 11.39
N ALA A 218 11.88 31.34 12.20
CA ALA A 218 11.90 32.80 12.20
C ALA A 218 13.24 33.33 12.74
N GLU A 219 13.72 34.46 12.22
CA GLU A 219 15.05 35.04 12.52
C GLU A 219 15.31 35.38 14.01
N SER A 220 14.30 35.31 14.89
CA SER A 220 14.39 35.65 16.32
C SER A 220 14.47 34.44 17.27
N MET A 221 14.67 33.23 16.75
CA MET A 221 14.56 31.98 17.51
C MET A 221 15.76 31.04 17.34
N ASP A 222 16.97 31.59 17.40
CA ASP A 222 18.19 30.80 17.19
C ASP A 222 18.58 29.95 18.42
N ILE A 223 19.36 28.89 18.20
CA ILE A 223 20.01 28.09 19.25
C ILE A 223 21.49 28.00 18.92
N THR A 224 22.35 28.36 19.89
CA THR A 224 23.78 28.08 19.76
C THR A 224 24.07 26.66 20.22
N ARG A 225 25.00 26.00 19.53
CA ARG A 225 25.41 24.62 19.81
C ARG A 225 26.92 24.54 19.97
N HIS A 226 27.38 23.91 21.04
CA HIS A 226 28.79 23.59 21.26
C HIS A 226 28.88 22.32 22.10
N VAL A 227 30.04 21.67 22.06
CA VAL A 227 30.33 20.56 22.97
C VAL A 227 30.28 21.08 24.39
N ASN A 228 29.63 20.34 25.27
CA ASN A 228 29.46 20.74 26.66
C ASN A 228 30.77 20.65 27.45
N ASP A 229 30.77 21.25 28.65
CA ASP A 229 31.96 21.31 29.51
C ASP A 229 32.49 19.92 29.90
N ALA A 230 31.64 18.89 29.93
CA ALA A 230 32.01 17.51 30.24
C ALA A 230 32.51 16.71 29.02
N GLY A 231 32.36 17.22 27.79
CA GLY A 231 32.74 16.54 26.55
C GLY A 231 31.84 15.36 26.16
N ASP A 232 30.67 15.21 26.78
CA ASP A 232 29.77 14.05 26.64
C ASP A 232 28.43 14.36 25.97
N GLY A 233 28.30 15.55 25.37
CA GLY A 233 27.14 15.91 24.57
C GLY A 233 27.17 17.34 24.03
N VAL A 234 26.15 17.69 23.25
CA VAL A 234 25.95 19.05 22.74
C VAL A 234 25.08 19.86 23.70
N ALA A 235 25.58 21.05 24.07
CA ALA A 235 24.83 22.07 24.78
C ALA A 235 24.02 22.90 23.76
N LEU A 236 22.70 22.79 23.81
CA LEU A 236 21.76 23.56 22.99
C LEU A 236 21.29 24.77 23.81
N ILE A 237 21.79 25.96 23.50
CA ILE A 237 21.48 27.19 24.25
C ILE A 237 20.54 28.07 23.44
N PRO A 238 19.27 28.21 23.87
CA PRO A 238 18.33 29.05 23.16
C PRO A 238 18.60 30.54 23.30
N GLN A 239 18.51 31.27 22.19
CA GLN A 239 18.75 32.71 22.10
C GLN A 239 17.44 33.50 22.17
N TRP A 240 16.62 33.23 23.18
CA TRP A 240 15.29 33.80 23.32
C TRP A 240 15.34 35.22 23.90
N LYS A 241 15.11 36.25 23.08
CA LYS A 241 14.94 37.63 23.56
C LYS A 241 13.48 37.96 23.83
N GLU A 242 13.24 38.86 24.79
CA GLU A 242 11.92 39.39 25.12
C GLU A 242 11.41 40.30 23.98
N GLY A 243 10.16 40.12 23.54
CA GLY A 243 9.50 41.02 22.58
C GLY A 243 9.78 40.82 21.08
N GLN A 244 10.52 39.79 20.65
CA GLN A 244 10.82 39.55 19.22
C GLN A 244 9.85 38.60 18.48
N ILE A 245 8.76 38.19 19.11
CA ILE A 245 7.71 37.39 18.47
C ILE A 245 6.40 38.18 18.62
N PRO A 246 5.82 38.70 17.52
CA PRO A 246 4.57 39.44 17.58
C PRO A 246 3.44 38.59 18.18
N GLU A 247 2.51 39.23 18.89
CA GLU A 247 1.35 38.56 19.49
C GLU A 247 0.61 37.73 18.43
N GLY A 248 0.35 36.45 18.74
CA GLY A 248 -0.25 35.49 17.80
C GLY A 248 0.72 34.70 16.90
N HIS A 249 2.05 34.84 17.07
CA HIS A 249 3.04 34.07 16.31
C HIS A 249 3.74 33.01 17.20
N SER A 250 3.96 31.82 16.64
CA SER A 250 4.77 30.75 17.24
C SER A 250 5.82 30.29 16.22
N GLY A 251 7.07 30.15 16.64
CA GLY A 251 8.07 29.46 15.82
C GLY A 251 8.63 28.23 16.51
N ASN A 252 9.53 27.53 15.82
CA ASN A 252 10.16 26.30 16.26
C ASN A 252 11.64 26.24 15.84
N VAL A 253 12.42 25.48 16.61
CA VAL A 253 13.80 25.13 16.27
C VAL A 253 13.88 23.64 16.04
N VAL A 254 14.38 23.24 14.88
CA VAL A 254 14.53 21.85 14.45
C VAL A 254 16.00 21.49 14.39
N LEU A 255 16.38 20.39 15.05
CA LEU A 255 17.71 19.80 15.06
C LEU A 255 17.61 18.43 14.41
N TYR A 256 18.46 18.11 13.42
CA TYR A 256 18.36 16.84 12.71
C TYR A 256 19.70 16.30 12.20
N GLN A 257 19.74 14.98 12.04
CA GLN A 257 20.90 14.19 11.64
C GLN A 257 20.51 13.33 10.42
N SER A 258 21.40 13.28 9.43
CA SER A 258 21.22 12.42 8.24
C SER A 258 21.77 11.01 8.48
N LEU A 259 21.08 9.99 7.96
CA LEU A 259 21.55 8.60 7.90
C LEU A 259 22.38 8.30 6.64
N GLY A 260 22.38 9.20 5.66
CA GLY A 260 23.17 9.12 4.43
C GLY A 260 22.54 8.32 3.27
N ALA A 261 21.60 7.40 3.53
CA ALA A 261 20.82 6.71 2.51
C ALA A 261 19.38 6.45 3.01
N PRO A 262 18.39 6.27 2.12
CA PRO A 262 17.03 5.89 2.52
C PRO A 262 16.98 4.45 3.06
N HIS A 263 16.49 4.29 4.29
CA HIS A 263 16.30 2.99 4.94
C HIS A 263 14.83 2.60 4.95
N HIS A 264 14.48 1.38 4.53
CA HIS A 264 13.10 0.94 4.64
C HIS A 264 12.61 0.93 6.10
N PHE A 265 11.37 1.38 6.30
CA PHE A 265 10.68 1.19 7.57
C PHE A 265 10.35 -0.30 7.72
N ASP A 266 11.04 -0.96 8.64
CA ASP A 266 10.73 -2.26 9.22
C ASP A 266 11.44 -2.30 10.59
N PRO A 267 10.85 -2.95 11.63
CA PRO A 267 10.78 -2.41 12.98
C PRO A 267 12.04 -1.70 13.46
N PHE A 268 11.95 -0.40 13.70
CA PHE A 268 13.08 0.41 14.10
C PHE A 268 12.91 0.94 15.52
N GLU A 269 14.03 1.24 16.15
CA GLU A 269 14.07 1.95 17.43
C GLU A 269 15.05 3.11 17.33
N VAL A 270 14.61 4.32 17.69
CA VAL A 270 15.47 5.49 17.85
C VAL A 270 15.50 5.90 19.32
N GLN A 271 16.68 5.99 19.93
CA GLN A 271 16.84 6.48 21.30
C GLN A 271 17.58 7.81 21.33
N TYR A 272 17.04 8.77 22.07
CA TYR A 272 17.66 10.07 22.35
C TYR A 272 18.06 10.12 23.83
N VAL A 273 19.34 10.32 24.11
CA VAL A 273 19.82 10.58 25.49
C VAL A 273 19.96 12.08 25.65
N MET A 274 19.14 12.67 26.53
CA MET A 274 19.10 14.13 26.70
C MET A 274 18.91 14.55 28.16
N ASN A 275 19.26 15.79 28.50
CA ASN A 275 19.05 16.36 29.83
C ASN A 275 18.39 17.73 29.67
N VAL A 276 17.18 17.87 30.20
CA VAL A 276 16.44 19.14 30.18
C VAL A 276 16.58 19.78 31.57
N PRO A 277 17.02 21.05 31.67
CA PRO A 277 17.13 21.74 32.95
C PRO A 277 15.80 21.90 33.69
N ARG A 278 15.86 21.90 35.03
CA ARG A 278 14.67 22.02 35.90
C ARG A 278 13.83 23.27 35.63
N ALA A 279 14.46 24.36 35.20
CA ALA A 279 13.79 25.61 34.90
C ALA A 279 12.70 25.47 33.81
N TYR A 280 12.91 24.62 32.80
CA TYR A 280 11.90 24.37 31.76
C TYR A 280 10.66 23.65 32.29
N PHE A 281 10.82 22.73 33.23
CA PHE A 281 9.70 22.03 33.87
C PHE A 281 8.92 22.96 34.79
N ALA A 282 9.62 23.84 35.51
CA ALA A 282 8.99 24.84 36.37
C ALA A 282 8.18 25.86 35.56
N GLU A 283 8.65 26.22 34.37
CA GLU A 283 7.95 27.16 33.50
C GLU A 283 6.79 26.49 32.74
N GLY A 284 6.95 25.22 32.31
CA GLY A 284 5.89 24.43 31.67
C GLY A 284 5.47 24.90 30.28
N LYS A 285 6.31 25.72 29.61
CA LYS A 285 5.99 26.32 28.30
C LYS A 285 6.70 25.68 27.11
N LEU A 286 7.69 24.83 27.31
CA LEU A 286 8.43 24.20 26.21
C LEU A 286 7.80 22.86 25.82
N ASP A 287 7.55 22.65 24.53
CA ASP A 287 7.15 21.38 23.95
C ASP A 287 8.29 20.76 23.14
N LEU A 288 8.45 19.43 23.24
CA LEU A 288 9.46 18.65 22.53
C LEU A 288 8.80 17.67 21.56
N TYR A 289 9.22 17.70 20.30
CA TYR A 289 8.81 16.75 19.26
C TYR A 289 10.03 15.99 18.79
N LEU A 290 9.95 14.67 18.69
CA LEU A 290 11.00 13.84 18.10
C LEU A 290 10.49 13.36 16.72
N PHE A 291 11.36 13.20 15.73
CA PHE A 291 10.95 12.82 14.38
C PHE A 291 11.95 12.02 13.54
N ILE A 292 11.45 11.42 12.45
CA ILE A 292 12.20 10.79 11.34
C ILE A 292 11.55 11.12 9.97
N GLN A 293 12.27 11.10 8.84
CA GLN A 293 11.78 11.59 7.53
C GLN A 293 12.37 10.86 6.29
N ALA A 294 11.59 10.76 5.19
CA ALA A 294 12.00 10.37 3.82
C ALA A 294 12.26 11.60 2.90
N GLY A 295 13.18 11.54 1.94
CA GLY A 295 13.53 12.61 0.98
C GLY A 295 12.61 12.62 -0.27
N GLU A 296 12.58 13.64 -1.14
CA GLU A 296 13.45 14.79 -1.43
C GLU A 296 13.07 16.11 -0.72
N ALA A 297 13.97 17.10 -0.79
CA ALA A 297 13.75 18.48 -0.36
C ALA A 297 12.44 19.06 -0.93
N GLY A 298 11.44 19.30 -0.07
CA GLY A 298 10.25 20.05 -0.46
C GLY A 298 8.95 19.76 0.28
N PHE A 299 8.83 18.67 1.06
CA PHE A 299 7.57 18.32 1.74
C PHE A 299 7.75 18.12 3.24
N TYR A 300 7.35 19.13 4.03
CA TYR A 300 7.32 19.06 5.50
C TYR A 300 6.06 18.32 5.96
N ARG A 301 6.16 17.02 6.21
CA ARG A 301 5.18 16.31 7.05
C ARG A 301 5.88 15.69 8.24
N TRP A 302 5.33 15.96 9.40
CA TRP A 302 5.84 15.73 10.73
C TRP A 302 5.55 14.31 11.19
N SER A 303 6.56 13.54 11.57
CA SER A 303 6.42 12.12 11.94
C SER A 303 6.93 12.01 13.36
N GLY A 304 6.04 11.79 14.31
CA GLY A 304 6.39 11.52 15.71
C GLY A 304 5.44 12.18 16.70
N THR A 305 5.09 11.47 17.77
CA THR A 305 4.23 11.97 18.85
C THR A 305 4.92 13.10 19.65
N GLN A 306 4.16 14.15 19.97
CA GLN A 306 4.58 15.19 20.90
C GLN A 306 4.87 14.58 22.28
N ARG A 307 6.05 14.86 22.84
CA ARG A 307 6.37 14.55 24.23
C ARG A 307 6.30 15.85 25.02
N SER A 308 5.22 16.04 25.77
CA SER A 308 5.17 17.13 26.75
C SER A 308 6.26 16.90 27.80
N LEU A 309 6.97 17.96 28.20
CA LEU A 309 7.92 17.89 29.32
C LEU A 309 7.29 17.34 30.60
N ALA A 310 5.97 17.50 30.78
CA ALA A 310 5.24 16.96 31.92
C ALA A 310 5.40 15.43 32.04
N SER A 311 5.52 14.72 30.92
CA SER A 311 5.60 13.25 30.87
C SER A 311 6.87 12.66 31.50
N PHE A 312 7.92 13.46 31.72
CA PHE A 312 9.16 13.06 32.39
C PHE A 312 9.63 14.07 33.45
N SER A 313 8.70 14.85 34.01
CA SER A 313 8.98 15.87 35.03
C SER A 313 9.66 15.35 36.30
N GLY A 314 9.47 14.08 36.65
CA GLY A 314 10.16 13.41 37.76
C GLY A 314 11.67 13.24 37.56
N GLN A 315 12.17 13.43 36.33
CA GLN A 315 13.59 13.31 35.95
C GLN A 315 14.20 14.67 35.58
N ALA A 316 13.59 15.78 36.04
CA ALA A 316 14.04 17.12 35.71
C ALA A 316 15.49 17.40 36.16
N GLY A 317 16.33 17.86 35.22
CA GLY A 317 17.77 18.07 35.40
C GLY A 317 18.62 16.80 35.42
N GLN A 318 18.06 15.65 35.01
CA GLN A 318 18.76 14.38 34.89
C GLN A 318 18.80 13.93 33.43
N ASP A 319 19.72 13.01 33.12
CA ASP A 319 19.76 12.37 31.81
C ASP A 319 18.55 11.45 31.67
N VAL A 320 17.82 11.61 30.58
CA VAL A 320 16.64 10.84 30.22
C VAL A 320 16.87 10.17 28.86
N VAL A 321 16.39 8.93 28.73
CA VAL A 321 16.35 8.22 27.45
C VAL A 321 14.94 8.35 26.90
N LEU A 322 14.79 9.12 25.83
CA LEU A 322 13.53 9.19 25.09
C LEU A 322 13.61 8.23 23.92
N THR A 323 12.84 7.16 23.99
CA THR A 323 12.73 6.18 22.93
C THR A 323 11.57 6.54 22.01
N MET A 324 11.85 6.48 20.71
CA MET A 324 10.86 6.39 19.67
C MET A 324 10.90 4.99 19.07
N THR A 325 9.76 4.34 19.10
CA THR A 325 9.51 3.10 18.36
C THR A 325 8.56 3.40 17.22
N GLU A 326 8.36 2.45 16.31
CA GLU A 326 7.32 2.53 15.28
C GLU A 326 5.96 3.05 15.82
N GLN A 327 5.56 2.63 17.02
CA GLN A 327 4.31 3.03 17.68
C GLN A 327 4.20 4.55 17.92
N ASP A 328 5.32 5.23 18.20
CA ASP A 328 5.35 6.68 18.38
C ASP A 328 5.14 7.46 17.07
N PHE A 329 5.10 6.75 15.94
CA PHE A 329 4.85 7.33 14.62
C PHE A 329 3.53 6.89 14.00
N LEU A 330 2.92 5.81 14.48
CA LEU A 330 1.61 5.33 14.01
C LEU A 330 0.49 6.35 14.29
N THR A 331 0.63 7.17 15.34
CA THR A 331 -0.40 8.12 15.80
C THR A 331 -0.70 9.35 14.90
N GLN A 332 -0.03 9.56 13.76
CA GLN A 332 -0.18 10.81 12.96
C GLN A 332 -0.49 10.69 11.46
N GLY A 333 -0.79 9.50 10.91
CA GLY A 333 -1.32 9.35 9.54
C GLY A 333 -0.37 9.71 8.38
N LYS A 334 -0.16 8.74 7.48
CA LYS A 334 0.66 8.75 6.24
C LYS A 334 2.15 9.08 6.39
N LYS A 335 3.03 8.15 5.94
CA LYS A 335 4.30 8.54 5.31
C LYS A 335 4.94 7.44 4.45
N ARG A 336 5.82 7.89 3.54
CA ARG A 336 6.67 7.03 2.68
C ARG A 336 7.54 6.13 3.56
N ASN A 337 7.72 4.88 3.15
CA ASN A 337 8.36 3.81 3.93
C ASN A 337 9.90 3.90 3.93
N GLN A 338 10.49 5.10 3.97
CA GLN A 338 11.95 5.27 4.02
C GLN A 338 12.39 6.29 5.09
N ILE A 339 13.46 5.98 5.84
CA ILE A 339 14.11 6.82 6.84
C ILE A 339 15.43 7.33 6.26
N GLU A 340 15.57 8.64 6.13
CA GLU A 340 16.80 9.30 5.66
C GLU A 340 17.35 10.28 6.70
N VAL A 341 16.46 10.85 7.52
CA VAL A 341 16.81 11.85 8.54
C VAL A 341 16.05 11.53 9.83
N MET A 342 16.67 11.80 10.98
CA MET A 342 16.04 11.80 12.30
C MET A 342 16.38 13.09 13.04
N GLY A 343 15.54 13.51 13.98
CA GLY A 343 15.75 14.78 14.66
C GLY A 343 14.77 15.06 15.78
N LEU A 344 14.93 16.23 16.38
CA LEU A 344 14.01 16.76 17.37
C LEU A 344 13.66 18.21 17.06
N GLN A 345 12.55 18.65 17.61
CA GLN A 345 12.11 20.01 17.53
C GLN A 345 11.66 20.54 18.88
N LEU A 346 12.04 21.78 19.12
CA LEU A 346 11.68 22.57 20.28
C LEU A 346 10.64 23.62 19.90
N ASN A 347 9.47 23.52 20.54
CA ASN A 347 8.37 24.48 20.46
C ASN A 347 8.36 25.33 21.72
N ARG A 348 8.81 26.58 21.59
CA ARG A 348 9.04 27.48 22.72
C ARG A 348 7.79 27.79 23.54
N ASN A 349 6.62 27.88 22.91
CA ASN A 349 5.34 28.40 23.45
C ASN A 349 5.48 29.54 24.50
N GLY A 350 6.34 30.53 24.21
CA GLY A 350 6.55 31.69 25.08
C GLY A 350 7.48 31.47 26.29
N SER A 351 8.21 30.36 26.34
CA SER A 351 9.26 30.09 27.33
C SER A 351 10.36 31.17 27.26
N THR A 352 10.88 31.61 28.41
CA THR A 352 12.00 32.60 28.46
C THR A 352 13.28 32.01 29.04
N VAL A 353 13.25 30.73 29.42
CA VAL A 353 14.40 30.01 29.98
C VAL A 353 15.46 29.77 28.91
N THR A 354 16.70 30.20 29.16
CA THR A 354 17.83 30.03 28.24
C THR A 354 18.87 29.03 28.74
N GLU A 355 18.53 28.25 29.77
CA GLU A 355 19.42 27.23 30.30
C GLU A 355 19.74 26.16 29.23
N PRO A 356 20.98 25.65 29.14
CA PRO A 356 21.36 24.70 28.09
C PRO A 356 20.59 23.38 28.18
N ILE A 357 19.95 22.97 27.08
CA ILE A 357 19.41 21.61 26.94
C ILE A 357 20.52 20.72 26.42
N MET A 358 20.78 19.60 27.08
CA MET A 358 21.83 18.68 26.66
C MET A 358 21.28 17.59 25.76
N LEU A 359 21.92 17.35 24.61
CA LEU A 359 21.70 16.15 23.79
C LEU A 359 23.02 15.38 23.74
N LYS A 360 23.06 14.19 24.34
CA LYS A 360 24.28 13.39 24.48
C LYS A 360 24.47 12.41 23.34
N ARG A 361 23.40 11.71 22.96
CA ARG A 361 23.46 10.63 21.98
C ARG A 361 22.13 10.42 21.25
N ILE A 362 22.21 10.04 19.99
CA ILE A 362 21.11 9.44 19.22
C ILE A 362 21.53 8.06 18.73
N THR A 363 20.72 7.03 18.97
CA THR A 363 20.96 5.66 18.49
C THR A 363 19.80 5.22 17.60
N VAL A 364 20.09 4.56 16.47
CA VAL A 364 19.09 3.96 15.57
C VAL A 364 19.38 2.48 15.42
N THR A 365 18.39 1.64 15.69
CA THR A 365 18.45 0.18 15.51
C THR A 365 17.45 -0.25 14.44
N LEU A 366 17.90 -1.02 13.46
CA LEU A 366 17.08 -1.62 12.39
C LEU A 366 17.15 -3.16 12.51
N PRO A 367 16.11 -3.92 12.11
CA PRO A 367 16.13 -5.38 12.20
C PRO A 367 17.22 -5.95 11.30
N LYS A 368 17.81 -7.08 11.69
CA LYS A 368 18.68 -7.86 10.81
C LYS A 368 17.82 -8.76 9.90
N GLU A 369 18.21 -8.88 8.63
CA GLU A 369 17.62 -9.86 7.71
C GLU A 369 17.58 -11.26 8.35
N GLY A 370 16.40 -11.85 8.47
CA GLY A 370 16.20 -13.23 8.93
C GLY A 370 15.90 -13.44 10.41
N GLU A 371 15.93 -12.40 11.25
CA GLU A 371 15.44 -12.47 12.64
C GLU A 371 14.01 -11.91 12.74
N PHE A 372 13.02 -12.70 12.31
CA PHE A 372 11.64 -12.47 12.76
C PHE A 372 11.57 -12.86 14.25
N PRO A 373 11.17 -11.96 15.17
CA PRO A 373 10.83 -12.40 16.51
C PRO A 373 9.62 -13.31 16.40
N LYS A 374 9.80 -14.58 16.76
CA LYS A 374 8.68 -15.49 17.03
C LYS A 374 7.83 -14.84 18.12
N VAL A 375 6.52 -14.68 17.86
CA VAL A 375 5.53 -14.45 18.91
C VAL A 375 5.44 -15.73 19.73
N THR A 376 6.34 -15.87 20.71
CA THR A 376 6.27 -16.91 21.74
C THR A 376 6.73 -16.33 23.06
N GLU A 377 5.86 -16.51 24.06
CA GLU A 377 6.08 -16.36 25.51
C GLU A 377 6.03 -14.96 26.13
N ALA A 378 4.81 -14.54 26.51
CA ALA A 378 4.58 -13.83 27.76
C ALA A 378 3.12 -14.02 28.25
N LEU A 379 2.73 -15.26 28.56
CA LEU A 379 1.55 -15.55 29.40
C LEU A 379 1.86 -16.72 30.35
N SER A 380 2.33 -16.40 31.56
CA SER A 380 2.24 -17.20 32.79
C SER A 380 2.92 -16.37 33.91
N ASN A 381 2.44 -16.10 35.12
CA ASN A 381 1.31 -16.49 36.00
C ASN A 381 1.14 -15.33 37.05
N PRO A 382 0.47 -15.50 38.22
CA PRO A 382 -0.97 -15.51 38.48
C PRO A 382 -1.45 -14.37 39.43
N VAL A 383 -2.78 -14.28 39.56
CA VAL A 383 -3.67 -13.46 40.42
C VAL A 383 -3.13 -12.98 41.79
N VAL A 384 -3.27 -11.68 42.11
CA VAL A 384 -3.91 -11.13 43.35
C VAL A 384 -4.42 -9.68 43.12
N GLY A 385 -5.71 -9.44 43.38
CA GLY A 385 -6.26 -8.15 43.84
C GLY A 385 -6.83 -7.19 42.79
N SER A 386 -8.14 -7.28 42.54
CA SER A 386 -8.90 -6.28 41.76
C SER A 386 -8.89 -4.89 42.41
N PRO A 387 -8.76 -3.84 41.59
CA PRO A 387 -9.76 -2.78 41.60
C PRO A 387 -10.41 -2.66 40.22
N SER A 388 -11.72 -2.43 40.23
CA SER A 388 -12.61 -2.31 39.08
C SER A 388 -12.06 -1.40 37.96
N ARG A 389 -11.98 -1.95 36.75
CA ARG A 389 -11.66 -1.24 35.51
C ARG A 389 -12.89 -0.44 35.05
N PRO A 390 -12.82 0.86 34.75
CA PRO A 390 -13.87 1.52 33.98
C PRO A 390 -13.83 0.99 32.55
N SER A 391 -14.98 0.64 31.97
CA SER A 391 -15.11 0.20 30.58
C SER A 391 -14.83 1.38 29.65
N SER A 392 -13.70 1.38 28.93
CA SER A 392 -13.54 2.22 27.74
C SER A 392 -14.15 1.48 26.56
N GLY A 393 -15.19 2.04 25.93
CA GLY A 393 -15.82 1.47 24.73
C GLY A 393 -14.91 1.51 23.51
N MET A 394 -15.31 0.78 22.46
CA MET A 394 -14.64 0.69 21.16
C MET A 394 -14.62 2.05 20.45
N ILE A 395 -13.48 2.41 19.84
CA ILE A 395 -13.36 3.55 18.93
C ILE A 395 -13.44 2.99 17.50
N PHE A 396 -14.37 3.50 16.71
CA PHE A 396 -14.55 3.08 15.32
C PHE A 396 -13.69 3.91 14.37
N ILE A 397 -13.05 3.23 13.41
CA ILE A 397 -12.26 3.85 12.35
C ILE A 397 -13.14 4.20 11.16
N HIS A 398 -12.95 5.41 10.62
CA HIS A 398 -13.75 5.96 9.53
C HIS A 398 -12.91 6.56 8.37
N PRO A 399 -13.28 6.30 7.10
CA PRO A 399 -14.18 5.23 6.69
C PRO A 399 -13.55 3.87 7.05
N GLY A 400 -14.35 2.96 7.56
CA GLY A 400 -13.90 1.63 7.97
C GLY A 400 -14.96 0.55 7.91
N ALA A 401 -16.05 0.79 7.16
CA ALA A 401 -16.93 -0.29 6.71
C ALA A 401 -16.25 -1.06 5.56
N LEU A 402 -16.83 -1.06 4.36
CA LEU A 402 -16.30 -1.86 3.24
C LEU A 402 -14.99 -1.32 2.66
N ASN A 403 -14.68 -0.03 2.83
CA ASN A 403 -13.42 0.55 2.38
C ASN A 403 -12.77 1.38 3.48
N SER A 404 -11.46 1.32 3.53
CA SER A 404 -10.63 2.21 4.32
C SER A 404 -10.17 3.43 3.53
N ARG A 405 -9.76 4.47 4.26
CA ARG A 405 -9.13 5.66 3.68
C ARG A 405 -7.93 5.31 2.80
N ALA A 406 -7.09 4.38 3.25
CA ALA A 406 -5.85 4.01 2.58
C ALA A 406 -6.12 3.32 1.22
N GLU A 407 -7.09 2.42 1.18
CA GLU A 407 -7.50 1.74 -0.05
C GLU A 407 -8.11 2.72 -1.05
N LEU A 408 -9.01 3.59 -0.60
CA LEU A 408 -9.61 4.60 -1.46
C LEU A 408 -8.56 5.56 -2.03
N ASP A 409 -7.58 5.99 -1.22
CA ASP A 409 -6.47 6.83 -1.68
C ASP A 409 -5.56 6.10 -2.68
N PHE A 410 -5.31 4.81 -2.46
CA PHE A 410 -4.55 3.98 -3.41
C PHE A 410 -5.27 3.87 -4.74
N VAL A 411 -6.56 3.50 -4.73
CA VAL A 411 -7.38 3.38 -5.95
C VAL A 411 -7.44 4.72 -6.68
N LYS A 412 -7.62 5.84 -5.96
CA LYS A 412 -7.58 7.19 -6.53
C LYS A 412 -6.27 7.46 -7.28
N ALA A 413 -5.13 7.13 -6.67
CA ALA A 413 -3.82 7.30 -7.30
C ALA A 413 -3.68 6.41 -8.56
N ARG A 414 -4.20 5.18 -8.53
CA ARG A 414 -4.21 4.28 -9.69
C ARG A 414 -5.07 4.81 -10.83
N ILE A 415 -6.24 5.36 -10.53
CA ILE A 415 -7.12 6.02 -11.52
C ILE A 415 -6.41 7.22 -12.16
N GLN A 416 -5.77 8.08 -11.35
CA GLN A 416 -5.04 9.26 -11.81
C GLN A 416 -3.85 8.88 -12.72
N ALA A 417 -3.17 7.78 -12.40
CA ALA A 417 -2.09 7.22 -13.22
C ALA A 417 -2.59 6.46 -14.45
N ALA A 418 -3.90 6.42 -14.70
CA ALA A 418 -4.54 5.60 -15.74
C ALA A 418 -4.16 4.11 -15.68
N ALA A 419 -3.84 3.60 -14.50
CA ALA A 419 -3.42 2.21 -14.29
C ALA A 419 -4.61 1.25 -14.40
N GLN A 420 -4.36 0.07 -14.96
CA GLN A 420 -5.34 -1.00 -15.07
C GLN A 420 -5.24 -1.98 -13.89
N PRO A 421 -6.37 -2.53 -13.40
CA PRO A 421 -7.72 -2.42 -13.97
C PRO A 421 -8.49 -1.16 -13.55
N TRP A 422 -8.01 -0.41 -12.54
CA TRP A 422 -8.76 0.67 -11.89
C TRP A 422 -9.33 1.73 -12.84
N LYS A 423 -8.57 2.13 -13.88
CA LYS A 423 -9.04 3.14 -14.83
C LYS A 423 -10.25 2.65 -15.64
N ALA A 424 -10.22 1.43 -16.17
CA ALA A 424 -11.33 0.87 -16.93
C ALA A 424 -12.57 0.68 -16.05
N GLU A 425 -12.37 0.18 -14.83
CA GLU A 425 -13.44 0.01 -13.84
C GLU A 425 -14.08 1.35 -13.44
N PHE A 426 -13.25 2.37 -13.19
CA PHE A 426 -13.70 3.71 -12.88
C PHE A 426 -14.51 4.31 -14.03
N ASP A 427 -14.03 4.18 -15.28
CA ASP A 427 -14.76 4.67 -16.45
C ASP A 427 -16.11 3.93 -16.60
N GLN A 428 -16.13 2.61 -16.43
CA GLN A 428 -17.37 1.83 -16.48
C GLN A 428 -18.37 2.30 -15.41
N MET A 429 -17.91 2.51 -14.18
CA MET A 429 -18.72 3.04 -13.09
C MET A 429 -19.24 4.44 -13.40
N ARG A 430 -18.38 5.34 -13.90
CA ARG A 430 -18.73 6.73 -14.25
C ARG A 430 -19.78 6.84 -15.35
N HIS A 431 -19.78 5.91 -16.31
CA HIS A 431 -20.76 5.87 -17.41
C HIS A 431 -22.04 5.07 -17.07
N SER A 432 -22.14 4.52 -15.86
CA SER A 432 -23.34 3.80 -15.43
C SER A 432 -24.51 4.73 -15.13
N GLY A 433 -25.75 4.24 -15.24
CA GLY A 433 -26.94 4.99 -14.83
C GLY A 433 -26.97 5.33 -13.33
N TYR A 434 -26.20 4.61 -12.52
CA TYR A 434 -26.05 4.87 -11.08
C TYR A 434 -25.30 6.18 -10.79
N ALA A 435 -24.41 6.63 -11.68
CA ALA A 435 -23.65 7.88 -11.52
C ALA A 435 -24.54 9.14 -11.54
N THR A 436 -25.76 9.04 -12.09
CA THR A 436 -26.69 10.17 -12.27
C THR A 436 -28.06 9.96 -11.61
N ARG A 437 -28.28 8.80 -10.97
CA ARG A 437 -29.53 8.46 -10.27
C ARG A 437 -29.86 9.47 -9.16
N GLY A 438 -31.14 9.85 -9.05
CA GLY A 438 -31.67 10.71 -7.99
C GLY A 438 -32.32 9.94 -6.83
N PRO A 439 -32.85 10.62 -5.81
CA PRO A 439 -33.44 10.02 -4.61
C PRO A 439 -34.84 9.43 -4.83
N HIS A 440 -35.09 8.24 -4.25
CA HIS A 440 -36.39 7.57 -4.27
C HIS A 440 -36.79 7.00 -2.89
N GLY A 441 -36.38 7.65 -1.81
CA GLY A 441 -36.66 7.23 -0.43
C GLY A 441 -38.14 6.89 -0.18
N LEU A 442 -38.35 5.76 0.51
CA LEU A 442 -39.67 5.25 0.89
C LEU A 442 -39.85 5.27 2.41
N THR A 443 -41.11 5.25 2.87
CA THR A 443 -41.42 5.13 4.30
C THR A 443 -41.47 3.68 4.77
N HIS A 444 -41.76 2.72 3.90
CA HIS A 444 -41.66 1.28 4.16
C HIS A 444 -41.17 0.58 2.89
N ILE A 445 -40.47 -0.54 3.05
CA ILE A 445 -40.06 -1.40 1.93
C ILE A 445 -40.87 -2.69 1.95
N ASN A 446 -41.58 -3.00 0.87
CA ASN A 446 -42.07 -4.34 0.59
C ASN A 446 -41.05 -5.10 -0.27
N SER A 447 -40.34 -6.06 0.33
CA SER A 447 -39.26 -6.80 -0.32
C SER A 447 -39.73 -7.75 -1.44
N ARG A 448 -41.04 -7.79 -1.72
CA ARG A 448 -41.67 -8.57 -2.80
C ARG A 448 -42.32 -7.69 -3.88
N SER A 449 -42.23 -6.37 -3.78
CA SER A 449 -42.74 -5.41 -4.76
C SER A 449 -41.58 -4.72 -5.51
N SER A 450 -41.91 -3.70 -6.30
CA SER A 450 -40.92 -2.79 -6.89
C SER A 450 -40.08 -2.03 -5.86
N ASP A 451 -40.50 -1.98 -4.59
CA ASP A 451 -39.73 -1.30 -3.53
C ASP A 451 -38.37 -1.96 -3.31
N ALA A 452 -38.29 -3.28 -3.56
CA ALA A 452 -37.04 -4.04 -3.46
C ALA A 452 -36.00 -3.55 -4.48
N SER A 453 -36.39 -3.39 -5.74
CA SER A 453 -35.49 -2.86 -6.77
C SER A 453 -35.17 -1.39 -6.53
N VAL A 454 -36.16 -0.57 -6.14
CA VAL A 454 -35.95 0.86 -5.87
C VAL A 454 -34.91 1.08 -4.77
N SER A 455 -35.08 0.40 -3.63
CA SER A 455 -34.16 0.52 -2.48
C SER A 455 -32.76 -0.01 -2.79
N LEU A 456 -32.65 -1.12 -3.52
CA LEU A 456 -31.35 -1.67 -3.90
C LEU A 456 -30.62 -0.80 -4.92
N GLU A 457 -31.32 -0.28 -5.93
CA GLU A 457 -30.73 0.62 -6.93
C GLU A 457 -30.29 1.96 -6.33
N ASP A 458 -31.05 2.50 -5.37
CA ASP A 458 -30.64 3.67 -4.61
C ASP A 458 -29.40 3.40 -3.75
N ALA A 459 -29.31 2.23 -3.10
CA ALA A 459 -28.12 1.85 -2.34
C ALA A 459 -26.89 1.74 -3.25
N ILE A 460 -26.99 1.02 -4.38
CA ILE A 460 -25.91 0.91 -5.37
C ILE A 460 -25.52 2.31 -5.89
N ALA A 461 -26.49 3.15 -6.24
CA ALA A 461 -26.20 4.52 -6.69
C ALA A 461 -25.53 5.38 -5.63
N SER A 462 -25.93 5.29 -4.37
CA SER A 462 -25.28 6.03 -3.29
C SER A 462 -23.80 5.64 -3.18
N TYR A 463 -23.48 4.35 -3.22
CA TYR A 463 -22.10 3.88 -3.16
C TYR A 463 -21.31 4.24 -4.43
N THR A 464 -21.90 4.08 -5.62
CA THR A 464 -21.33 4.56 -6.89
C THR A 464 -20.96 6.04 -6.81
N GLN A 465 -21.88 6.89 -6.35
CA GLN A 465 -21.70 8.34 -6.30
C GLN A 465 -20.72 8.74 -5.19
N ALA A 466 -20.69 8.02 -4.06
CA ALA A 466 -19.70 8.24 -3.01
C ALA A 466 -18.27 7.94 -3.51
N LEU A 467 -18.07 6.82 -4.20
CA LEU A 467 -16.79 6.47 -4.83
C LEU A 467 -16.39 7.49 -5.92
N LEU A 468 -17.34 7.88 -6.79
CA LEU A 468 -17.09 8.90 -7.81
C LEU A 468 -16.68 10.24 -7.19
N TRP A 469 -17.38 10.69 -6.16
CA TRP A 469 -16.99 11.89 -5.41
C TRP A 469 -15.59 11.75 -4.83
N TYR A 470 -15.29 10.64 -4.16
CA TYR A 470 -13.99 10.46 -3.54
C TYR A 470 -12.84 10.51 -4.55
N PHE A 471 -12.99 9.82 -5.69
CA PHE A 471 -11.95 9.72 -6.71
C PHE A 471 -11.78 10.99 -7.56
N THR A 472 -12.86 11.76 -7.76
CA THR A 472 -12.85 12.95 -8.62
C THR A 472 -12.83 14.27 -7.88
N GLU A 473 -13.24 14.27 -6.61
CA GLU A 473 -13.55 15.45 -5.80
C GLU A 473 -14.68 16.33 -6.36
N ASP A 474 -15.44 15.83 -7.34
CA ASP A 474 -16.57 16.55 -7.93
C ASP A 474 -17.79 16.49 -6.98
N GLU A 475 -18.10 17.63 -6.38
CA GLU A 475 -19.20 17.78 -5.43
C GLU A 475 -20.59 17.46 -5.99
N VAL A 476 -20.76 17.42 -7.32
CA VAL A 476 -22.02 16.99 -7.92
C VAL A 476 -22.36 15.56 -7.48
N TYR A 477 -21.36 14.68 -7.42
CA TYR A 477 -21.59 13.30 -6.95
C TYR A 477 -21.86 13.25 -5.45
N ALA A 478 -21.15 14.04 -4.63
CA ALA A 478 -21.41 14.13 -3.19
C ALA A 478 -22.84 14.59 -2.90
N ARG A 479 -23.29 15.68 -3.54
CA ARG A 479 -24.64 16.22 -3.34
C ARG A 479 -25.73 15.24 -3.76
N ARG A 480 -25.53 14.50 -4.86
CA ARG A 480 -26.50 13.47 -5.29
C ARG A 480 -26.52 12.28 -4.34
N CYS A 481 -25.36 11.83 -3.87
CA CYS A 481 -25.26 10.74 -2.91
C CYS A 481 -26.00 11.09 -1.62
N ILE A 482 -25.72 12.27 -1.06
CA ILE A 482 -26.39 12.77 0.16
C ILE A 482 -27.89 12.95 -0.06
N ALA A 483 -28.33 13.41 -1.24
CA ALA A 483 -29.77 13.50 -1.53
C ALA A 483 -30.45 12.13 -1.46
N ILE A 484 -29.82 11.07 -2.00
CA ILE A 484 -30.30 9.69 -1.87
C ILE A 484 -30.31 9.28 -0.40
N LEU A 485 -29.16 9.35 0.30
CA LEU A 485 -29.03 8.96 1.71
C LEU A 485 -30.09 9.65 2.60
N ASN A 486 -30.21 10.98 2.49
CA ASN A 486 -31.15 11.75 3.29
C ASN A 486 -32.61 11.41 2.95
N SER A 487 -32.94 11.08 1.70
CA SER A 487 -34.31 10.68 1.34
C SER A 487 -34.76 9.39 2.04
N TRP A 488 -33.83 8.49 2.36
CA TRP A 488 -34.11 7.25 3.08
C TRP A 488 -34.22 7.43 4.59
N SER A 489 -33.83 8.58 5.16
CA SER A 489 -33.82 8.80 6.61
C SER A 489 -35.21 8.68 7.28
N ASN A 490 -36.30 8.77 6.51
CA ASN A 490 -37.67 8.59 6.98
C ASN A 490 -38.21 7.14 6.85
N LEU A 491 -37.37 6.18 6.43
CA LEU A 491 -37.76 4.77 6.36
C LEU A 491 -38.11 4.25 7.76
N GLN A 492 -39.30 3.67 7.91
CA GLN A 492 -39.82 3.16 9.18
C GLN A 492 -39.56 1.66 9.36
N GLY A 493 -39.47 0.90 8.27
CA GLY A 493 -39.17 -0.52 8.31
C GLY A 493 -39.54 -1.28 7.05
N PHE A 494 -39.52 -2.61 7.15
CA PHE A 494 -39.89 -3.54 6.08
C PHE A 494 -41.26 -4.16 6.37
N THR A 495 -42.05 -4.41 5.33
CA THR A 495 -43.43 -4.90 5.52
C THR A 495 -43.45 -6.39 5.87
N HIS A 496 -44.00 -6.74 7.05
CA HIS A 496 -44.26 -8.10 7.56
C HIS A 496 -43.11 -8.85 8.26
N GLY A 497 -41.86 -8.36 8.21
CA GLY A 497 -40.74 -8.98 8.94
C GLY A 497 -40.43 -10.42 8.52
N SER A 498 -40.67 -10.72 7.24
CA SER A 498 -40.45 -12.04 6.66
C SER A 498 -38.96 -12.34 6.47
N ASP A 499 -38.58 -13.61 6.27
CA ASP A 499 -37.18 -13.95 5.94
C ASP A 499 -36.68 -13.27 4.65
N GLN A 500 -37.60 -12.94 3.74
CA GLN A 500 -37.29 -12.14 2.55
C GLN A 500 -36.93 -10.69 2.91
N ASP A 501 -37.60 -10.10 3.91
CA ASP A 501 -37.28 -8.75 4.40
C ASP A 501 -35.93 -8.73 5.10
N ARG A 502 -35.60 -9.79 5.85
CA ARG A 502 -34.28 -9.94 6.48
C ARG A 502 -33.15 -10.03 5.46
N LEU A 503 -33.35 -10.83 4.42
CA LEU A 503 -32.40 -10.93 3.31
C LEU A 503 -32.24 -9.58 2.60
N HIS A 504 -33.37 -8.91 2.32
CA HIS A 504 -33.37 -7.65 1.59
C HIS A 504 -32.75 -6.51 2.40
N ALA A 505 -33.00 -6.45 3.72
CA ALA A 505 -32.32 -5.55 4.63
C ALA A 505 -30.80 -5.77 4.64
N GLY A 506 -30.36 -7.02 4.56
CA GLY A 506 -28.95 -7.37 4.37
C GLY A 506 -28.39 -6.80 3.06
N TYR A 507 -29.06 -7.02 1.94
CA TYR A 507 -28.59 -6.50 0.65
C TYR A 507 -28.49 -4.97 0.60
N VAL A 508 -29.49 -4.27 1.10
CA VAL A 508 -29.52 -2.80 1.07
C VAL A 508 -28.52 -2.23 2.09
N GLY A 509 -28.49 -2.77 3.31
CA GLY A 509 -27.67 -2.24 4.40
C GLY A 509 -26.17 -2.36 4.14
N ALA A 510 -25.74 -3.49 3.56
CA ALA A 510 -24.34 -3.75 3.21
C ALA A 510 -23.77 -2.81 2.14
N VAL A 511 -24.62 -2.06 1.42
CA VAL A 511 -24.18 -1.10 0.39
C VAL A 511 -24.45 0.34 0.82
N LEU A 512 -25.60 0.60 1.44
CA LEU A 512 -26.00 1.93 1.90
C LEU A 512 -25.09 2.43 3.03
N ALA A 513 -24.65 1.56 3.94
CA ALA A 513 -23.76 1.95 5.04
C ALA A 513 -22.33 2.31 4.57
N PRO A 514 -21.66 1.52 3.69
CA PRO A 514 -20.38 1.95 3.11
C PRO A 514 -20.46 3.26 2.31
N ALA A 515 -21.57 3.51 1.61
CA ALA A 515 -21.79 4.80 0.94
C ALA A 515 -21.82 5.96 1.94
N ALA A 516 -22.58 5.79 3.04
CA ALA A 516 -22.65 6.75 4.13
C ALA A 516 -21.29 6.96 4.81
N GLU A 517 -20.51 5.90 5.04
CA GLU A 517 -19.16 5.98 5.61
C GLU A 517 -18.20 6.82 4.78
N ILE A 518 -18.16 6.62 3.46
CA ILE A 518 -17.35 7.44 2.57
C ILE A 518 -17.81 8.90 2.63
N MET A 519 -19.14 9.13 2.60
CA MET A 519 -19.70 10.48 2.62
C MET A 519 -19.55 11.20 3.96
N ARG A 520 -19.24 10.50 5.05
CA ARG A 520 -18.91 11.10 6.36
C ARG A 520 -17.75 12.10 6.26
N ALA A 521 -16.85 11.91 5.28
CA ALA A 521 -15.74 12.81 5.00
C ALA A 521 -16.13 14.07 4.19
N TYR A 522 -17.35 14.17 3.67
CA TYR A 522 -17.79 15.34 2.90
C TYR A 522 -18.30 16.45 3.83
N PRO A 523 -17.69 17.66 3.82
CA PRO A 523 -18.06 18.74 4.74
C PRO A 523 -19.51 19.24 4.61
N GLY A 524 -20.13 19.01 3.44
CA GLY A 524 -21.51 19.46 3.17
C GLY A 524 -22.60 18.54 3.70
N TRP A 525 -22.27 17.41 4.35
CA TRP A 525 -23.25 16.58 5.02
C TRP A 525 -23.35 16.96 6.51
N THR A 526 -24.52 17.43 6.95
CA THR A 526 -24.64 17.98 8.29
C THR A 526 -24.65 16.87 9.35
N PRO A 527 -24.11 17.11 10.56
CA PRO A 527 -24.22 16.16 11.67
C PRO A 527 -25.67 15.77 12.00
N SER A 528 -26.62 16.68 11.80
CA SER A 528 -28.05 16.41 11.98
C SER A 528 -28.56 15.37 10.98
N ASP A 529 -28.20 15.51 9.70
CA ASP A 529 -28.61 14.57 8.66
C ASP A 529 -27.97 13.18 8.86
N ILE A 530 -26.70 13.16 9.27
CA ILE A 530 -26.01 11.92 9.67
C ILE A 530 -26.78 11.23 10.80
N GLY A 531 -27.16 11.98 11.85
CA GLY A 531 -27.93 11.46 12.97
C GLY A 531 -29.30 10.91 12.57
N LEU A 532 -29.98 11.53 11.59
CA LEU A 532 -31.26 11.03 11.05
C LEU A 532 -31.08 9.70 10.31
N LEU A 533 -30.00 9.55 9.54
CA LEU A 533 -29.70 8.29 8.86
C LEU A 533 -29.30 7.20 9.86
N GLN A 534 -28.50 7.51 10.88
CA GLN A 534 -28.17 6.57 11.95
C GLN A 534 -29.43 6.09 12.69
N ALA A 535 -30.35 7.01 13.00
CA ALA A 535 -31.64 6.68 13.60
C ALA A 535 -32.51 5.79 12.69
N MET A 536 -32.43 5.99 11.38
CA MET A 536 -33.10 5.14 10.40
C MET A 536 -32.56 3.71 10.42
N PHE A 537 -31.24 3.52 10.41
CA PHE A 537 -30.65 2.18 10.49
C PHE A 537 -31.09 1.44 11.76
N LYS A 538 -31.07 2.13 12.92
CA LYS A 538 -31.54 1.57 14.20
C LYS A 538 -33.02 1.17 14.14
N ARG A 539 -33.86 2.02 13.57
CA ARG A 539 -35.31 1.82 13.51
C ARG A 539 -35.73 0.75 12.49
N ALA A 540 -35.16 0.77 11.29
CA ALA A 540 -35.63 -0.04 10.17
C ALA A 540 -34.81 -1.30 9.92
N PHE A 541 -33.48 -1.26 10.11
CA PHE A 541 -32.58 -2.36 9.74
C PHE A 541 -32.30 -3.31 10.89
N TYR A 542 -31.88 -2.83 12.07
CA TYR A 542 -31.56 -3.73 13.21
C TYR A 542 -32.68 -4.71 13.58
N PRO A 543 -33.99 -4.36 13.58
CA PRO A 543 -35.04 -5.35 13.83
C PRO A 543 -35.05 -6.52 12.83
N GLN A 544 -34.61 -6.31 11.59
CA GLN A 544 -34.46 -7.36 10.58
C GLN A 544 -33.13 -8.10 10.69
N LEU A 545 -32.06 -7.40 11.04
CA LEU A 545 -30.71 -7.96 11.06
C LEU A 545 -30.44 -8.77 12.33
N ASN A 546 -31.01 -8.40 13.48
CA ASN A 546 -30.71 -9.01 14.79
C ASN A 546 -31.28 -10.42 14.95
N THR A 547 -32.27 -10.78 14.13
CA THR A 547 -32.79 -12.15 14.09
C THR A 547 -32.06 -12.95 13.03
N ALA A 548 -31.16 -13.84 13.46
CA ALA A 548 -30.43 -14.72 12.56
C ALA A 548 -31.40 -15.57 11.70
N SER A 549 -31.12 -15.63 10.40
CA SER A 549 -31.93 -16.45 9.49
C SER A 549 -31.76 -17.93 9.79
N ARG A 550 -32.90 -18.61 9.97
CA ARG A 550 -32.98 -20.08 10.04
C ARG A 550 -33.27 -20.71 8.68
N TRP A 551 -33.49 -19.90 7.64
CA TRP A 551 -33.86 -20.39 6.31
C TRP A 551 -32.66 -20.95 5.56
N ASN A 552 -31.55 -20.20 5.50
CA ASN A 552 -30.31 -20.63 4.85
C ASN A 552 -29.13 -19.77 5.35
N GLY A 553 -27.91 -20.33 5.36
CA GLY A 553 -26.74 -19.65 5.91
C GLY A 553 -26.22 -18.49 5.07
N ASN A 554 -26.47 -18.47 3.75
CA ASN A 554 -26.09 -17.32 2.92
C ASN A 554 -26.88 -16.07 3.33
N VAL A 555 -28.15 -16.23 3.73
CA VAL A 555 -29.00 -15.14 4.21
C VAL A 555 -28.44 -14.56 5.50
N ASP A 556 -28.04 -15.43 6.43
CA ASP A 556 -27.44 -15.01 7.70
C ASP A 556 -26.11 -14.27 7.49
N LEU A 557 -25.25 -14.76 6.59
CA LEU A 557 -24.00 -14.08 6.22
C LEU A 557 -24.25 -12.69 5.60
N THR A 558 -25.26 -12.56 4.75
CA THR A 558 -25.67 -11.24 4.20
C THR A 558 -26.24 -10.32 5.27
N GLN A 559 -26.95 -10.85 6.28
CA GLN A 559 -27.38 -10.04 7.43
C GLN A 559 -26.18 -9.58 8.27
N ILE A 560 -25.18 -10.44 8.47
CA ILE A 560 -23.95 -10.13 9.23
C ILE A 560 -23.14 -9.03 8.53
N ASP A 561 -22.96 -9.13 7.21
CA ASP A 561 -22.30 -8.09 6.38
C ASP A 561 -22.92 -6.71 6.63
N ALA A 562 -24.24 -6.60 6.44
CA ALA A 562 -24.98 -5.36 6.69
C ALA A 562 -24.91 -4.91 8.15
N MET A 563 -25.07 -5.83 9.11
CA MET A 563 -25.03 -5.52 10.54
C MET A 563 -23.70 -4.88 10.91
N MET A 564 -22.58 -5.46 10.48
CA MET A 564 -21.25 -4.95 10.80
C MET A 564 -20.99 -3.60 10.11
N ALA A 565 -21.31 -3.47 8.82
CA ALA A 565 -21.14 -2.21 8.10
C ALA A 565 -21.98 -1.06 8.69
N ILE A 566 -23.24 -1.33 9.06
CA ILE A 566 -24.12 -0.36 9.72
C ILE A 566 -23.58 -0.02 11.12
N SER A 567 -23.07 -1.01 11.86
CA SER A 567 -22.55 -0.79 13.21
C SER A 567 -21.34 0.15 13.22
N VAL A 568 -20.45 0.05 12.22
CA VAL A 568 -19.37 1.03 12.04
C VAL A 568 -19.96 2.42 11.84
N PHE A 569 -20.85 2.62 10.86
CA PHE A 569 -21.45 3.94 10.61
C PHE A 569 -22.23 4.52 11.81
N ASN A 570 -22.88 3.66 12.57
CA ASN A 570 -23.66 4.04 13.76
C ASN A 570 -22.81 4.17 15.03
N GLU A 571 -21.52 3.83 14.98
CA GLU A 571 -20.63 3.71 16.14
C GLU A 571 -21.25 2.81 17.24
N ASP A 572 -21.83 1.68 16.82
CA ASP A 572 -22.61 0.77 17.68
C ASP A 572 -21.81 -0.49 18.03
N GLU A 573 -21.03 -0.40 19.11
CA GLU A 573 -20.19 -1.50 19.60
C GLU A 573 -20.99 -2.78 19.93
N THR A 574 -22.24 -2.64 20.40
CA THR A 574 -23.06 -3.80 20.78
C THR A 574 -23.43 -4.63 19.56
N GLU A 575 -23.91 -3.96 18.51
CA GLU A 575 -24.31 -4.62 17.27
C GLU A 575 -23.09 -5.12 16.48
N PHE A 576 -21.96 -4.40 16.53
CA PHE A 576 -20.70 -4.86 15.94
C PHE A 576 -20.21 -6.17 16.57
N ASN A 577 -20.18 -6.24 17.90
CA ASN A 577 -19.80 -7.44 18.64
C ASN A 577 -20.79 -8.59 18.40
N GLN A 578 -22.08 -8.31 18.26
CA GLN A 578 -23.07 -9.31 17.86
C GLN A 578 -22.80 -9.85 16.44
N GLY A 579 -22.40 -8.99 15.51
CA GLY A 579 -21.97 -9.37 14.17
C GLY A 579 -20.76 -10.32 14.20
N LEU A 580 -19.71 -9.98 14.95
CA LEU A 580 -18.52 -10.83 15.14
C LEU A 580 -18.88 -12.20 15.73
N ALA A 581 -19.69 -12.22 16.79
CA ALA A 581 -20.12 -13.46 17.43
C ALA A 581 -20.92 -14.36 16.48
N ARG A 582 -21.81 -13.77 15.66
CA ARG A 582 -22.58 -14.49 14.65
C ARG A 582 -21.69 -15.00 13.52
N LEU A 583 -20.74 -14.20 13.04
CA LEU A 583 -19.78 -14.63 12.02
C LEU A 583 -18.98 -15.84 12.50
N LYS A 584 -18.44 -15.76 13.73
CA LYS A 584 -17.70 -16.85 14.37
C LYS A 584 -18.49 -18.16 14.45
N ALA A 585 -19.78 -18.09 14.75
CA ALA A 585 -20.64 -19.28 14.77
C ALA A 585 -21.02 -19.76 13.36
N ARG A 586 -21.31 -18.83 12.44
CA ARG A 586 -21.80 -19.14 11.09
C ARG A 586 -20.72 -19.69 10.18
N SER A 587 -19.49 -19.20 10.24
CA SER A 587 -18.41 -19.63 9.35
C SER A 587 -18.17 -21.14 9.34
N PRO A 588 -17.96 -21.83 10.48
CA PRO A 588 -17.81 -23.28 10.49
C PRO A 588 -19.10 -24.07 10.19
N ALA A 589 -20.26 -23.42 10.27
CA ALA A 589 -21.56 -24.00 9.93
C ALA A 589 -21.98 -23.74 8.47
N TYR A 590 -21.18 -23.00 7.70
CA TYR A 590 -21.46 -22.66 6.29
C TYR A 590 -20.35 -23.08 5.33
N PHE A 591 -19.08 -23.01 5.75
CA PHE A 591 -17.94 -23.48 4.97
C PHE A 591 -17.36 -24.68 5.69
N TYR A 592 -17.32 -25.85 5.06
CA TYR A 592 -16.93 -27.10 5.70
C TYR A 592 -15.42 -27.34 5.60
N LEU A 593 -14.85 -27.87 6.68
CA LEU A 593 -13.53 -28.49 6.69
C LEU A 593 -13.65 -29.92 7.21
N VAL A 594 -12.88 -30.84 6.66
CA VAL A 594 -12.77 -32.23 7.11
C VAL A 594 -12.32 -32.30 8.58
N SER A 595 -11.52 -31.32 9.02
CA SER A 595 -11.10 -31.19 10.43
C SER A 595 -12.26 -30.90 11.40
N ASP A 596 -13.45 -30.50 10.92
CA ASP A 596 -14.63 -30.32 11.77
C ASP A 596 -15.28 -31.64 12.21
N GLY A 597 -14.96 -32.76 11.53
CA GLY A 597 -15.56 -34.08 11.69
C GLY A 597 -16.35 -34.52 10.45
N ASP A 598 -17.07 -35.64 10.53
CA ASP A 598 -17.79 -36.24 9.39
C ASP A 598 -18.88 -35.35 8.76
N LYS A 599 -19.27 -34.27 9.44
CA LYS A 599 -20.31 -33.32 9.04
C LYS A 599 -19.96 -31.90 9.52
N PRO A 600 -20.51 -30.85 8.89
CA PRO A 600 -20.35 -29.47 9.34
C PRO A 600 -20.78 -29.25 10.78
N LYS A 601 -20.27 -28.17 11.40
CA LYS A 601 -20.71 -27.79 12.75
C LYS A 601 -22.21 -27.46 12.71
N PRO A 602 -22.98 -27.98 13.69
CA PRO A 602 -24.42 -27.73 13.75
C PRO A 602 -24.70 -26.26 14.04
N ILE A 603 -25.86 -25.79 13.58
CA ILE A 603 -26.30 -24.42 13.83
C ILE A 603 -27.81 -24.38 13.99
N GLU A 604 -28.28 -23.44 14.81
CA GLU A 604 -29.72 -23.26 15.01
C GLU A 604 -30.44 -23.04 13.67
N GLY A 605 -31.50 -23.82 13.45
CA GLY A 605 -32.28 -23.81 12.20
C GLY A 605 -31.93 -24.93 11.22
N ASP A 606 -30.83 -25.67 11.41
CA ASP A 606 -30.44 -26.79 10.54
C ASP A 606 -31.35 -28.04 10.62
N GLY A 607 -32.32 -28.03 11.55
CA GLY A 607 -33.27 -29.12 11.77
C GLY A 607 -32.64 -30.43 12.26
N GLY A 608 -31.37 -30.41 12.71
CA GLY A 608 -30.62 -31.60 13.09
C GLY A 608 -30.23 -32.49 11.91
N ASN A 609 -30.37 -32.01 10.67
CA ASN A 609 -30.09 -32.79 9.45
C ASN A 609 -29.19 -31.99 8.49
N ALA A 610 -27.89 -32.00 8.78
CA ALA A 610 -26.89 -31.32 7.95
C ALA A 610 -26.92 -31.76 6.47
N GLN A 611 -27.21 -33.04 6.18
CA GLN A 611 -27.30 -33.54 4.80
C GLN A 611 -28.40 -32.80 4.03
N GLN A 612 -29.60 -32.67 4.63
CA GLN A 612 -30.70 -31.93 4.00
C GLN A 612 -30.41 -30.43 3.92
N PHE A 613 -29.89 -29.85 5.01
CA PHE A 613 -29.63 -28.42 5.10
C PHE A 613 -28.54 -27.92 4.14
N TRP A 614 -27.62 -28.80 3.73
CA TRP A 614 -26.54 -28.52 2.77
C TRP A 614 -26.85 -29.02 1.35
N SER A 615 -28.12 -29.24 1.03
CA SER A 615 -28.57 -29.69 -0.29
C SER A 615 -27.98 -31.04 -0.74
N SER A 616 -27.84 -31.95 0.22
CA SER A 616 -27.40 -33.35 0.04
C SER A 616 -26.09 -33.53 -0.72
N PRO A 617 -24.94 -33.05 -0.20
CA PRO A 617 -23.64 -33.29 -0.81
C PRO A 617 -23.35 -34.79 -0.94
N ALA A 618 -22.80 -35.21 -2.08
CA ALA A 618 -22.33 -36.57 -2.30
C ALA A 618 -20.99 -36.83 -1.59
N LYS A 619 -20.20 -35.76 -1.34
CA LYS A 619 -18.95 -35.82 -0.60
C LYS A 619 -18.76 -34.58 0.26
N TRP A 620 -18.19 -34.78 1.43
CA TRP A 620 -17.75 -33.74 2.35
C TRP A 620 -16.25 -33.52 2.17
N ILE A 621 -15.86 -32.38 1.59
CA ILE A 621 -14.47 -32.03 1.31
C ILE A 621 -14.19 -30.58 1.72
N ASP A 622 -12.93 -30.26 2.03
CA ASP A 622 -12.52 -28.92 2.42
C ASP A 622 -12.99 -27.86 1.42
N GLY A 623 -13.56 -26.77 1.95
CA GLY A 623 -14.05 -25.66 1.16
C GLY A 623 -15.46 -25.83 0.59
N LEU A 624 -16.12 -26.97 0.82
CA LEU A 624 -17.52 -27.11 0.47
C LEU A 624 -18.34 -26.05 1.22
N THR A 625 -19.24 -25.35 0.52
CA THR A 625 -20.18 -24.42 1.15
C THR A 625 -21.55 -25.06 1.29
N GLN A 626 -22.37 -24.56 2.22
CA GLN A 626 -23.76 -25.00 2.37
C GLN A 626 -24.55 -24.96 1.06
N GLU A 627 -24.23 -24.00 0.19
CA GLU A 627 -24.95 -23.75 -1.05
C GLU A 627 -24.30 -24.42 -2.27
N THR A 628 -23.16 -25.08 -2.12
CA THR A 628 -22.40 -25.63 -3.25
C THR A 628 -23.25 -26.58 -4.11
N CYS A 629 -24.05 -27.43 -3.47
CA CYS A 629 -24.92 -28.39 -4.17
C CYS A 629 -26.34 -27.88 -4.47
N ARG A 630 -26.70 -26.68 -3.98
CA ARG A 630 -27.90 -25.96 -4.41
C ARG A 630 -27.63 -25.24 -5.73
N ASP A 631 -26.64 -24.35 -5.69
CA ASP A 631 -26.04 -23.69 -6.85
C ASP A 631 -24.75 -22.98 -6.41
N ASN A 632 -23.62 -23.41 -6.97
CA ASN A 632 -22.34 -22.79 -6.65
C ASN A 632 -22.17 -21.39 -7.28
N GLY A 633 -22.98 -21.02 -8.28
CA GLY A 633 -22.83 -19.78 -9.05
C GLY A 633 -23.67 -18.62 -8.58
N ARG A 634 -24.62 -18.78 -7.65
CA ARG A 634 -25.38 -17.63 -7.14
C ARG A 634 -25.33 -17.56 -5.63
N HIS A 635 -25.94 -18.52 -4.92
CA HIS A 635 -26.05 -18.46 -3.47
C HIS A 635 -24.71 -18.72 -2.77
N ALA A 636 -23.89 -19.64 -3.28
CA ALA A 636 -22.56 -19.87 -2.72
C ALA A 636 -21.66 -18.61 -2.83
N GLN A 637 -21.72 -17.89 -3.96
CA GLN A 637 -21.00 -16.61 -4.13
C GLN A 637 -21.55 -15.51 -3.20
N PHE A 638 -22.87 -15.43 -2.98
CA PHE A 638 -23.44 -14.48 -2.01
C PHE A 638 -22.97 -14.75 -0.58
N GLY A 639 -22.95 -16.02 -0.16
CA GLY A 639 -22.46 -16.39 1.17
C GLY A 639 -20.96 -16.11 1.32
N LEU A 640 -20.14 -16.52 0.34
CA LEU A 640 -18.69 -16.27 0.37
C LEU A 640 -18.37 -14.78 0.38
N GLY A 641 -18.96 -13.99 -0.54
CA GLY A 641 -18.75 -12.54 -0.60
C GLY A 641 -19.16 -11.85 0.71
N SER A 642 -20.34 -12.16 1.25
CA SER A 642 -20.80 -11.54 2.50
C SER A 642 -19.91 -11.89 3.71
N ALA A 643 -19.38 -13.12 3.76
CA ALA A 643 -18.43 -13.51 4.82
C ALA A 643 -17.10 -12.77 4.70
N LEU A 644 -16.58 -12.60 3.48
CA LEU A 644 -15.34 -11.87 3.20
C LEU A 644 -15.50 -10.37 3.45
N HIS A 645 -16.65 -9.78 3.09
CA HIS A 645 -16.98 -8.40 3.43
C HIS A 645 -17.00 -8.18 4.94
N ALA A 646 -17.70 -9.04 5.68
CA ALA A 646 -17.77 -8.94 7.14
C ALA A 646 -16.38 -9.09 7.78
N ALA A 647 -15.54 -9.96 7.25
CA ALA A 647 -14.14 -10.09 7.66
C ALA A 647 -13.31 -8.84 7.33
N GLU A 648 -13.53 -8.20 6.18
CA GLU A 648 -12.83 -6.97 5.81
C GLU A 648 -13.27 -5.78 6.68
N VAL A 649 -14.57 -5.67 6.98
CA VAL A 649 -15.09 -4.70 7.94
C VAL A 649 -14.47 -4.93 9.33
N ALA A 650 -14.39 -6.18 9.79
CA ALA A 650 -13.73 -6.51 11.05
C ALA A 650 -12.26 -6.07 11.04
N TRP A 651 -11.58 -6.39 9.93
CA TRP A 651 -10.18 -6.09 9.75
C TRP A 651 -9.92 -4.57 9.77
N HIS A 652 -10.78 -3.76 9.14
CA HIS A 652 -10.72 -2.30 9.18
C HIS A 652 -10.92 -1.69 10.57
N GLN A 653 -11.40 -2.48 11.52
CA GLN A 653 -11.56 -2.10 12.93
C GLN A 653 -10.50 -2.76 13.82
N GLY A 654 -9.44 -3.32 13.23
CA GLY A 654 -8.34 -3.97 13.95
C GLY A 654 -8.66 -5.37 14.49
N MET A 655 -9.73 -6.01 14.01
CA MET A 655 -10.15 -7.35 14.44
C MET A 655 -9.78 -8.41 13.39
N ASP A 656 -8.86 -9.30 13.73
CA ASP A 656 -8.36 -10.32 12.80
C ASP A 656 -9.25 -11.57 12.75
N VAL A 657 -10.33 -11.47 11.97
CA VAL A 657 -11.21 -12.61 11.65
C VAL A 657 -10.63 -13.47 10.52
N TYR A 658 -9.77 -12.91 9.68
CA TYR A 658 -9.21 -13.60 8.52
C TYR A 658 -8.28 -14.74 8.91
N SER A 659 -7.37 -14.53 9.87
CA SER A 659 -6.45 -15.56 10.36
C SER A 659 -7.21 -16.72 11.01
N GLU A 660 -8.25 -16.43 11.81
CA GLU A 660 -9.11 -17.46 12.42
C GLU A 660 -9.79 -18.36 11.37
N ASN A 661 -10.05 -17.82 10.17
CA ASN A 661 -10.79 -18.51 9.10
C ASN A 661 -9.92 -18.85 7.89
N GLN A 662 -8.60 -18.68 7.95
CA GLN A 662 -7.72 -18.79 6.77
C GLN A 662 -7.90 -20.13 6.05
N GLU A 663 -7.74 -21.25 6.75
CA GLU A 663 -7.88 -22.58 6.15
C GLU A 663 -9.24 -22.76 5.47
N ARG A 664 -10.31 -22.29 6.14
CA ARG A 664 -11.69 -22.46 5.71
C ARG A 664 -12.05 -21.63 4.48
N TYR A 665 -11.75 -20.33 4.53
CA TYR A 665 -12.07 -19.42 3.42
C TYR A 665 -11.18 -19.68 2.22
N THR A 666 -9.88 -19.93 2.40
CA THR A 666 -8.98 -20.23 1.28
C THR A 666 -9.33 -21.57 0.61
N ALA A 667 -9.71 -22.60 1.37
CA ALA A 667 -10.22 -23.85 0.79
C ALA A 667 -11.51 -23.62 -0.01
N ALA A 668 -12.45 -22.82 0.52
CA ALA A 668 -13.69 -22.52 -0.19
C ALA A 668 -13.47 -21.73 -1.48
N MET A 669 -12.57 -20.74 -1.43
CA MET A 669 -12.19 -19.95 -2.60
C MET A 669 -11.53 -20.83 -3.67
N GLU A 670 -10.53 -21.64 -3.32
CA GLU A 670 -9.82 -22.49 -4.27
C GLU A 670 -10.71 -23.59 -4.85
N LEU A 671 -11.55 -24.24 -4.03
CA LEU A 671 -12.50 -25.26 -4.52
C LEU A 671 -13.50 -24.65 -5.50
N MET A 672 -14.16 -23.56 -5.13
CA MET A 672 -15.17 -22.94 -5.98
C MET A 672 -14.53 -22.39 -7.27
N ALA A 673 -13.33 -21.81 -7.19
CA ALA A 673 -12.60 -21.35 -8.36
C ALA A 673 -12.22 -22.51 -9.30
N PHE A 674 -11.78 -23.64 -8.76
CA PHE A 674 -11.54 -24.85 -9.56
C PHE A 674 -12.80 -25.31 -10.28
N GLN A 675 -13.94 -25.38 -9.58
CA GLN A 675 -15.21 -25.81 -10.16
C GLN A 675 -15.62 -24.90 -11.33
N PHE A 676 -15.47 -23.58 -11.16
CA PHE A 676 -15.77 -22.61 -12.20
C PHE A 676 -14.83 -22.63 -13.40
N LEU A 677 -13.56 -22.91 -13.18
CA LEU A 677 -12.55 -23.00 -14.24
C LEU A 677 -12.67 -24.28 -15.06
N THR A 678 -13.06 -25.39 -14.42
CA THR A 678 -13.12 -26.71 -15.07
C THR A 678 -14.52 -27.12 -15.51
N GLY A 679 -15.56 -26.49 -14.96
CA GLY A 679 -16.95 -26.91 -15.16
C GLY A 679 -17.35 -28.14 -14.34
N SER A 680 -16.44 -28.72 -13.55
CA SER A 680 -16.66 -29.97 -12.81
C SER A 680 -16.85 -29.71 -11.33
N MET A 681 -17.87 -30.32 -10.71
CA MET A 681 -18.04 -30.33 -9.25
C MET A 681 -17.19 -31.41 -8.55
N GLN A 682 -16.34 -32.15 -9.27
CA GLN A 682 -15.50 -33.23 -8.72
C GLN A 682 -16.27 -34.35 -7.97
N GLY A 683 -17.56 -34.48 -8.28
CA GLY A 683 -18.48 -35.40 -7.61
C GLY A 683 -18.82 -34.99 -6.18
N THR A 684 -18.65 -33.72 -5.78
CA THR A 684 -19.14 -33.21 -4.50
C THR A 684 -20.65 -33.18 -4.42
N CYS A 685 -21.31 -33.04 -5.58
CA CYS A 685 -22.76 -32.99 -5.72
C CYS A 685 -23.23 -34.06 -6.72
N THR A 686 -24.50 -34.46 -6.63
CA THR A 686 -25.08 -35.42 -7.58
C THR A 686 -25.04 -34.88 -9.02
N ASP A 687 -25.38 -33.60 -9.20
CA ASP A 687 -25.07 -32.89 -10.44
C ASP A 687 -23.60 -32.47 -10.40
N ASN A 688 -22.83 -32.98 -11.35
CA ASN A 688 -21.39 -32.75 -11.42
C ASN A 688 -21.01 -31.53 -12.28
N THR A 689 -21.97 -30.67 -12.63
CA THR A 689 -21.77 -29.51 -13.51
C THR A 689 -21.73 -28.22 -12.71
N ALA A 690 -20.66 -27.45 -12.85
CA ALA A 690 -20.60 -26.12 -12.27
C ALA A 690 -21.53 -25.15 -13.02
N THR A 691 -22.22 -24.31 -12.28
CA THR A 691 -23.12 -23.30 -12.87
C THR A 691 -22.33 -22.18 -13.58
N LEU A 692 -23.01 -21.40 -14.44
CA LEU A 692 -22.36 -20.43 -15.33
C LEU A 692 -22.18 -19.02 -14.76
N HIS A 693 -22.92 -18.67 -13.71
CA HIS A 693 -22.89 -17.31 -13.15
C HIS A 693 -21.55 -17.00 -12.47
N ARG A 694 -21.03 -15.79 -12.69
CA ARG A 694 -19.76 -15.28 -12.12
C ARG A 694 -19.98 -13.87 -11.56
N PHE A 695 -19.75 -13.69 -10.27
CA PHE A 695 -19.87 -12.39 -9.60
C PHE A 695 -18.49 -11.88 -9.17
N GLY A 696 -18.35 -10.55 -9.07
CA GLY A 696 -17.10 -9.90 -8.71
C GLY A 696 -16.83 -9.88 -7.21
N ILE A 697 -16.74 -11.04 -6.55
CA ILE A 697 -16.60 -11.16 -5.08
C ILE A 697 -15.21 -11.54 -4.55
N TRP A 698 -14.26 -11.66 -5.46
CA TRP A 698 -13.06 -12.46 -5.25
C TRP A 698 -11.88 -11.61 -4.79
N GLU A 699 -11.92 -10.30 -4.99
CA GLU A 699 -10.75 -9.43 -4.87
C GLU A 699 -10.41 -9.16 -3.41
N MET A 700 -11.39 -8.99 -2.52
CA MET A 700 -11.12 -8.79 -1.08
C MET A 700 -10.41 -9.99 -0.45
N GLY A 701 -10.99 -11.18 -0.60
CA GLY A 701 -10.38 -12.41 -0.06
C GLY A 701 -9.04 -12.71 -0.70
N TYR A 702 -8.89 -12.48 -2.00
CA TYR A 702 -7.61 -12.68 -2.69
C TYR A 702 -6.56 -11.67 -2.22
N ASN A 703 -6.93 -10.40 -2.07
CA ASN A 703 -6.05 -9.37 -1.57
C ASN A 703 -5.59 -9.64 -0.13
N HIS A 704 -6.49 -10.07 0.76
CA HIS A 704 -6.09 -10.49 2.09
C HIS A 704 -5.15 -11.70 2.04
N TYR A 705 -5.62 -12.83 1.56
CA TYR A 705 -4.90 -14.09 1.73
C TYR A 705 -3.66 -14.17 0.85
N HIS A 706 -3.73 -13.74 -0.41
CA HIS A 706 -2.59 -13.80 -1.32
C HIS A 706 -1.61 -12.64 -1.12
N ASN A 707 -2.11 -11.40 -1.17
CA ASN A 707 -1.23 -10.24 -1.04
C ASN A 707 -0.82 -10.10 0.42
N ARG A 708 -1.72 -9.73 1.36
CA ARG A 708 -1.33 -9.48 2.76
C ARG A 708 -0.65 -10.69 3.44
N ALA A 709 -1.23 -11.89 3.33
CA ALA A 709 -0.79 -13.07 4.08
C ALA A 709 0.13 -14.06 3.31
N GLY A 710 0.39 -13.84 2.01
CA GLY A 710 1.31 -14.68 1.23
C GLY A 710 0.81 -16.09 0.91
N VAL A 711 -0.49 -16.38 1.06
CA VAL A 711 -1.09 -17.67 0.76
C VAL A 711 -1.19 -17.89 -0.76
N SER A 712 -0.86 -19.09 -1.21
CA SER A 712 -0.99 -19.45 -2.62
C SER A 712 -2.44 -19.75 -2.98
N LEU A 713 -3.03 -18.95 -3.87
CA LEU A 713 -4.40 -19.12 -4.37
C LEU A 713 -4.43 -19.17 -5.91
N PRO A 714 -3.83 -20.20 -6.54
CA PRO A 714 -3.62 -20.23 -7.99
C PRO A 714 -4.92 -20.35 -8.80
N ASN A 715 -5.91 -21.11 -8.34
CA ASN A 715 -7.19 -21.22 -9.05
C ASN A 715 -7.97 -19.91 -8.92
N THR A 716 -7.98 -19.32 -7.73
CA THR A 716 -8.61 -18.03 -7.48
C THR A 716 -8.01 -16.95 -8.37
N ARG A 717 -6.67 -16.83 -8.41
CA ARG A 717 -5.97 -15.89 -9.30
C ARG A 717 -6.38 -16.07 -10.75
N LYS A 718 -6.36 -17.31 -11.23
CA LYS A 718 -6.71 -17.65 -12.61
C LYS A 718 -8.17 -17.31 -12.92
N LEU A 719 -9.09 -17.59 -11.99
CA LEU A 719 -10.50 -17.24 -12.13
C LEU A 719 -10.67 -15.72 -12.22
N ILE A 720 -10.05 -14.97 -11.31
CA ILE A 720 -10.10 -13.50 -11.29
C ILE A 720 -9.68 -12.94 -12.65
N GLN A 721 -8.53 -13.38 -13.16
CA GLN A 721 -7.94 -12.87 -14.39
C GLN A 721 -8.72 -13.27 -15.65
N THR A 722 -9.28 -14.49 -15.70
CA THR A 722 -9.84 -15.05 -16.94
C THR A 722 -11.36 -14.98 -17.05
N GLN A 723 -12.07 -14.90 -15.92
CA GLN A 723 -13.54 -14.94 -15.88
C GLN A 723 -14.18 -13.78 -15.11
N ILE A 724 -13.55 -13.29 -14.03
CA ILE A 724 -14.16 -12.24 -13.20
C ILE A 724 -13.90 -10.85 -13.79
N ARG A 725 -12.65 -10.37 -13.81
CA ARG A 725 -12.29 -9.05 -14.35
C ARG A 725 -12.82 -8.86 -15.79
N PRO A 726 -12.78 -9.86 -16.70
CA PRO A 726 -13.26 -9.62 -18.06
C PRO A 726 -14.78 -9.63 -18.24
N ARG A 727 -15.57 -10.32 -17.39
CA ARG A 727 -16.99 -10.64 -17.71
C ARG A 727 -18.00 -10.51 -16.57
N ALA A 728 -17.58 -10.52 -15.30
CA ALA A 728 -18.52 -10.53 -14.18
C ALA A 728 -19.33 -9.22 -14.11
N SER A 729 -20.57 -9.28 -13.59
CA SER A 729 -21.28 -8.05 -13.25
C SER A 729 -20.54 -7.30 -12.14
N ARG A 730 -20.45 -5.98 -12.25
CA ARG A 730 -19.87 -5.11 -11.21
C ARG A 730 -20.84 -4.75 -10.10
N THR A 731 -22.13 -4.94 -10.35
CA THR A 731 -23.19 -4.59 -9.40
C THR A 731 -24.19 -5.73 -9.35
N ILE A 732 -24.26 -6.43 -8.23
CA ILE A 732 -25.31 -7.41 -7.97
C ILE A 732 -25.62 -7.50 -6.46
N CYS A 733 -26.81 -7.05 -6.07
CA CYS A 733 -27.21 -7.00 -4.66
C CYS A 733 -26.14 -6.29 -3.80
N ASN A 734 -25.60 -6.92 -2.76
CA ASN A 734 -24.55 -6.36 -1.91
C ASN A 734 -23.13 -6.42 -2.49
N LEU A 735 -22.93 -7.05 -3.64
CA LEU A 735 -21.63 -7.28 -4.24
C LEU A 735 -21.37 -6.20 -5.30
N VAL A 736 -20.58 -5.18 -4.93
CA VAL A 736 -20.51 -3.93 -5.68
C VAL A 736 -19.07 -3.43 -5.84
N TYR A 737 -18.58 -3.38 -7.08
CA TYR A 737 -17.31 -2.79 -7.53
C TYR A 737 -16.01 -3.34 -6.91
N GLU A 738 -15.94 -4.60 -6.45
CA GLU A 738 -14.70 -5.08 -5.80
C GLU A 738 -13.43 -4.99 -6.66
N THR A 739 -13.52 -5.23 -7.97
CA THR A 739 -12.36 -5.04 -8.88
C THR A 739 -11.86 -3.60 -8.87
N LEU A 740 -12.75 -2.62 -8.75
CA LEU A 740 -12.36 -1.22 -8.64
C LEU A 740 -11.73 -0.93 -7.28
N THR A 741 -12.30 -1.46 -6.20
CA THR A 741 -11.96 -1.05 -4.84
C THR A 741 -10.85 -1.87 -4.19
N HIS A 742 -10.68 -3.14 -4.57
CA HIS A 742 -9.80 -4.09 -3.87
C HIS A 742 -8.83 -4.87 -4.77
N ALA A 743 -8.87 -4.68 -6.09
CA ALA A 743 -7.89 -5.32 -6.97
C ALA A 743 -6.48 -4.85 -6.63
N ASP A 744 -5.55 -5.80 -6.52
CA ASP A 744 -4.09 -5.59 -6.45
C ASP A 744 -3.67 -4.50 -5.43
N LEU A 745 -4.40 -4.38 -4.32
CA LEU A 745 -4.03 -3.47 -3.24
C LEU A 745 -2.66 -3.90 -2.66
N PRO A 746 -1.84 -2.94 -2.21
CA PRO A 746 -0.50 -3.23 -1.69
C PRO A 746 -0.60 -3.92 -0.32
N HIS A 747 0.45 -4.63 0.06
CA HIS A 747 0.60 -5.15 1.43
C HIS A 747 0.39 -4.01 2.44
N GLY A 748 -0.51 -4.20 3.42
CA GLY A 748 -0.78 -3.24 4.50
C GLY A 748 -1.89 -2.22 4.27
N SER A 749 -2.75 -2.41 3.27
CA SER A 749 -3.86 -1.50 2.93
C SER A 749 -5.07 -1.64 3.86
N ASN A 750 -4.91 -1.34 5.15
CA ASN A 750 -5.99 -1.49 6.12
C ASN A 750 -6.25 -0.23 6.93
N GLY A 751 -7.53 0.14 7.02
CA GLY A 751 -8.03 1.09 8.01
C GLY A 751 -7.83 0.53 9.41
N GLY A 752 -7.38 1.38 10.33
CA GLY A 752 -7.11 0.98 11.70
C GLY A 752 -6.00 1.82 12.31
N GLU A 753 -6.39 3.03 12.71
CA GLU A 753 -5.65 4.11 13.41
C GLU A 753 -4.15 3.95 13.68
#